data_AF-A0AA97NYR4-F1
#
_entry.id   AF-A0AA97NYR4-F1
#
_cell.length_a   1.000
_cell.length_b   1.000
_cell.length_c   1.000
_cell.angle_alpha   90.00
_cell.angle_beta   90.00
_cell.angle_gamma   90.00
#
_symmetry.space_group_name_H-M   'P 1'
#
loop_
_entity.id
_entity.type
_entity.pdbx_description
1 polymer ?
#
loop_
_entity_poly.entity_id
_entity_poly.type
_entity_poly.pdbx_seq_one_letter_code
_entity_poly.pdbx_strand_id
1 'polypeptide(L)'
;MIEWEANYLRNSTNDSIRIRANSGKSDVDGAMTDRLISCGEHMEGILPGSLGRKHPPGWPWLRWFNKVCDLIYGCFMAEVANRVTRACKYMLLTAKLRRVYNLRTALHPTEASAWRNAELVILKSRELRRTSNVQQQTSLRLTSAGKAIVTLASIPGLKAHFPNVRPRIMVTMIAERLSKAKCQLLSGKKWKFSFSKNPFQGEVDFYKESFDVSDWDEVQVPGMWNLQGYGKGPHYTNMDYPWNPNPPYVPLDDNECGRYVTHFEVAEDLEGHQMRLRFEGCETGLTVYVNGHDVGYSQGSRNPSEFDVSKYIKFGKTNTLAVEVYQRTNGVYLEDQDHWWLAGIFRDVYLHAWPKPAHIEDFFVHALLDATYQEGILKVDVQLSDKAKVHLKLLDADGKEILTSSQTGSPNVVFELDVSNPHKWSAEEPYLYSLVLSADDHYISQKIGFRRTELIDGVYCINGQPIKFRGVNRHEHHPDFGRAVPYDFMRRDLLMMKKHNINAIRTSHYINDPRMYDVADELGLWILDEADLECHGFGTCGGDASAYASDNPDWEEAYVDRARQMVQRDKNHVSVVIWSLGNESFYGRNHQAMYDYIKSVDKTRLVHYEGDWEARSADIFSCMYRPQDQMVSWGEDKAWSKPLIMCEYIHAMGNGPGGASEYVEAFYKYPRLMGGFVWEWANHGLRTKTPEGEEYMGYGGDFGDEPNDYNFVMDGLIFSNHTPTPGLTNYAKIIEPVQCLRLHGSKVTIINRYDIISLDHLKCVWSIIGDGQLIEGGELKIPTGIKPHTEGTIHLDSLPPPPVGESYLHLDFSLRHDTSWAKAGHIVAFGEFRLAPPLSLAHSRYLAVAPEHCPTMEQITSNGTPKLVIRSSWGTVWEFDQTMGTLTSWKRLAFPDTNVLTEPLTFSLYRALTDNDRGGSAGGDWRNSRLHQVKAHPLQVKWERRPDGSLEITAHHRVAPPALNWGLMTTTSYRFVGGSVSISVSAKINGYRKPRWFAKFGLKLGLADVESAKWFGRGPGESYRDKKLSQAWGNHEEKIDKLFVDYEFPQDGGSRSDVRWVEFCRKEGGKVLRARFGDFEGAGFQALRYSTEDLDECTHPYELYKRKRKDTVVSLDWVHHGLGTGSCGPSTLAQYELKADQDFKFHVLLD
;
A
#
# COMPACT_ATOMS: atom_id res chain seq x y z
N MET A 1 -25.53 -6.82 -5.01
CA MET A 1 -26.91 -7.05 -5.52
C MET A 1 -27.71 -5.77 -5.78
N ILE A 2 -27.34 -4.61 -5.22
CA ILE A 2 -27.88 -3.31 -5.66
C ILE A 2 -26.99 -2.64 -6.74
N GLU A 3 -25.73 -3.08 -6.90
CA GLU A 3 -24.83 -2.63 -7.98
C GLU A 3 -24.95 -3.40 -9.30
N TRP A 4 -25.79 -4.44 -9.37
CA TRP A 4 -25.97 -5.20 -10.62
C TRP A 4 -27.11 -4.66 -11.51
N GLU A 5 -28.08 -3.92 -10.95
CA GLU A 5 -29.21 -3.36 -11.72
C GLU A 5 -28.92 -2.01 -12.39
N ALA A 6 -27.89 -1.28 -11.95
CA ALA A 6 -27.51 0.00 -12.58
C ALA A 6 -26.87 -0.18 -13.97
N ASN A 7 -26.23 -1.33 -14.22
CA ASN A 7 -25.51 -1.60 -15.47
C ASN A 7 -26.38 -2.20 -16.58
N TYR A 8 -27.62 -2.62 -16.31
CA TYR A 8 -28.50 -3.16 -17.35
C TYR A 8 -29.38 -2.08 -18.03
N LEU A 9 -29.54 -0.91 -17.41
CA LEU A 9 -30.45 0.15 -17.89
C LEU A 9 -29.79 1.23 -18.78
N ARG A 10 -28.48 1.14 -19.07
CA ARG A 10 -27.78 2.09 -19.97
C ARG A 10 -27.67 1.64 -21.44
N ASN A 11 -28.01 0.39 -21.78
CA ASN A 11 -27.73 -0.17 -23.10
C ASN A 11 -28.93 -0.33 -24.06
N SER A 12 -30.05 0.37 -23.86
CA SER A 12 -31.13 0.35 -24.86
C SER A 12 -31.84 1.70 -25.00
N THR A 13 -31.28 2.60 -25.79
CA THR A 13 -32.06 3.48 -26.68
C THR A 13 -31.11 4.30 -27.56
N ASN A 14 -30.79 3.75 -28.73
CA ASN A 14 -30.51 4.57 -29.91
C ASN A 14 -31.12 3.82 -31.10
N ASP A 15 -32.36 4.16 -31.42
CA ASP A 15 -32.82 4.17 -32.80
C ASP A 15 -34.02 5.10 -32.97
N SER A 16 -33.86 5.98 -33.96
CA SER A 16 -34.74 7.08 -34.33
C SER A 16 -36.05 6.63 -34.98
N ILE A 17 -37.17 7.33 -34.73
CA ILE A 17 -38.20 7.68 -35.73
C ILE A 17 -38.98 8.92 -35.23
N ARG A 18 -39.06 9.94 -36.10
CA ARG A 18 -39.90 11.14 -35.96
C ARG A 18 -41.34 10.82 -36.38
N ILE A 19 -42.36 11.17 -35.57
CA ILE A 19 -43.68 11.62 -36.04
C ILE A 19 -44.25 12.68 -35.08
N ARG A 20 -44.74 13.80 -35.64
CA ARG A 20 -45.41 14.92 -34.96
C ARG A 20 -46.92 14.69 -34.80
N ALA A 21 -47.42 15.12 -33.63
CA ALA A 21 -48.67 15.83 -33.34
C ALA A 21 -50.06 15.18 -33.53
N ASN A 22 -50.77 15.19 -32.39
CA ASN A 22 -52.15 15.65 -32.12
C ASN A 22 -53.26 14.64 -31.77
N SER A 23 -53.89 15.01 -30.64
CA SER A 23 -55.30 14.83 -30.24
C SER A 23 -55.75 13.50 -29.61
N GLY A 24 -56.56 13.63 -28.56
CA GLY A 24 -57.57 12.63 -28.18
C GLY A 24 -57.34 11.93 -26.84
N LYS A 25 -58.31 12.04 -25.94
CA LYS A 25 -58.40 11.34 -24.66
C LYS A 25 -58.85 9.88 -24.82
N SER A 26 -58.58 9.12 -23.75
CA SER A 26 -59.17 7.87 -23.25
C SER A 26 -58.76 6.53 -23.86
N ASP A 27 -58.51 5.59 -22.93
CA ASP A 27 -58.48 4.13 -23.00
C ASP A 27 -57.18 3.42 -23.42
N VAL A 28 -56.39 3.00 -22.42
CA VAL A 28 -55.49 1.83 -22.52
C VAL A 28 -55.49 1.07 -21.18
N ASP A 29 -56.42 0.12 -21.07
CA ASP A 29 -56.30 -1.08 -20.25
C ASP A 29 -56.31 -2.24 -21.26
N GLY A 30 -55.24 -3.04 -21.31
CA GLY A 30 -55.17 -4.21 -22.21
C GLY A 30 -54.14 -4.13 -23.35
N ALA A 31 -52.85 -4.07 -23.00
CA ALA A 31 -51.77 -4.48 -23.90
C ALA A 31 -50.48 -4.80 -23.10
N MET A 32 -50.58 -5.63 -22.06
CA MET A 32 -49.38 -6.12 -21.35
C MET A 32 -49.54 -7.56 -20.82
N THR A 33 -50.50 -8.32 -21.34
CA THR A 33 -50.80 -9.69 -20.90
C THR A 33 -50.39 -10.77 -21.91
N ASP A 34 -50.04 -10.42 -23.15
CA ASP A 34 -49.75 -11.39 -24.22
C ASP A 34 -48.27 -11.51 -24.63
N ARG A 35 -47.32 -11.05 -23.79
CA ARG A 35 -45.87 -11.24 -24.03
C ARG A 35 -45.09 -11.89 -22.88
N LEU A 36 -45.76 -12.38 -21.84
CA LEU A 36 -45.14 -13.14 -20.74
C LEU A 36 -45.55 -14.62 -20.70
N ILE A 37 -46.25 -15.10 -21.72
CA ILE A 37 -46.53 -16.53 -21.95
C ILE A 37 -45.82 -16.97 -23.24
N SER A 38 -44.49 -16.90 -23.26
CA SER A 38 -43.68 -17.64 -24.26
C SER A 38 -42.24 -17.95 -23.80
N CYS A 39 -41.97 -17.99 -22.50
CA CYS A 39 -40.68 -18.45 -21.95
C CYS A 39 -40.84 -19.67 -21.01
N GLY A 40 -41.91 -20.43 -21.18
CA GLY A 40 -42.18 -21.68 -20.45
C GLY A 40 -41.95 -22.96 -21.26
N GLU A 41 -41.54 -22.87 -22.53
CA GLU A 41 -41.40 -24.03 -23.43
C GLU A 41 -40.04 -24.01 -24.16
N HIS A 42 -38.92 -24.01 -23.44
CA HIS A 42 -37.61 -24.36 -24.04
C HIS A 42 -36.55 -24.79 -23.01
N MET A 43 -36.94 -25.60 -22.03
CA MET A 43 -36.00 -26.41 -21.26
C MET A 43 -36.62 -27.77 -20.95
N GLU A 44 -36.69 -28.63 -21.97
CA GLU A 44 -36.65 -30.09 -21.80
C GLU A 44 -36.40 -30.73 -23.17
N GLY A 45 -35.17 -31.17 -23.41
CA GLY A 45 -34.78 -31.86 -24.63
C GLY A 45 -33.27 -31.91 -24.81
N ILE A 46 -32.61 -32.89 -24.18
CA ILE A 46 -31.52 -33.75 -24.70
C ILE A 46 -30.99 -34.59 -23.52
N LEU A 47 -31.56 -35.79 -23.34
CA LEU A 47 -30.87 -37.09 -23.21
C LEU A 47 -31.93 -38.17 -22.88
N PRO A 48 -31.98 -39.32 -23.58
CA PRO A 48 -33.12 -40.23 -23.54
C PRO A 48 -32.93 -41.44 -22.60
N GLY A 49 -34.02 -41.91 -21.98
CA GLY A 49 -34.25 -43.36 -21.83
C GLY A 49 -34.77 -43.91 -20.50
N SER A 50 -36.05 -44.33 -20.53
CA SER A 50 -36.66 -45.50 -19.84
C SER A 50 -37.33 -45.34 -18.44
N LEU A 51 -38.65 -45.09 -18.52
CA LEU A 51 -39.79 -45.87 -17.98
C LEU A 51 -39.80 -46.36 -16.51
N GLY A 52 -40.84 -45.92 -15.76
CA GLY A 52 -41.39 -46.68 -14.63
C GLY A 52 -42.45 -45.93 -13.79
N ARG A 53 -43.74 -46.12 -14.11
CA ARG A 53 -44.94 -45.50 -13.47
C ARG A 53 -45.13 -45.84 -11.97
N LYS A 54 -45.64 -44.89 -11.17
CA LYS A 54 -46.94 -44.93 -10.41
C LYS A 54 -47.08 -43.71 -9.46
N HIS A 55 -48.13 -42.89 -9.65
CA HIS A 55 -48.65 -41.94 -8.65
C HIS A 55 -49.82 -42.54 -7.86
N PRO A 56 -50.01 -42.13 -6.60
CA PRO A 56 -51.32 -41.57 -6.19
C PRO A 56 -51.12 -40.33 -5.24
N PRO A 57 -52.17 -39.64 -4.71
CA PRO A 57 -52.42 -38.23 -4.98
C PRO A 57 -52.27 -37.28 -3.77
N GLY A 58 -52.12 -35.97 -4.06
CA GLY A 58 -52.54 -34.87 -3.19
C GLY A 58 -51.53 -34.40 -2.15
N TRP A 59 -50.77 -33.34 -2.44
CA TRP A 59 -49.95 -32.64 -1.45
C TRP A 59 -50.40 -31.17 -1.28
N PRO A 60 -50.69 -30.70 -0.04
CA PRO A 60 -51.13 -29.33 0.28
C PRO A 60 -50.14 -28.20 -0.04
N TRP A 61 -48.93 -28.54 -0.52
CA TRP A 61 -47.81 -27.62 -0.63
C TRP A 61 -47.98 -26.58 -1.75
N LEU A 62 -48.64 -26.92 -2.86
CA LEU A 62 -48.91 -25.95 -3.94
C LEU A 62 -49.89 -24.83 -3.51
N ARG A 63 -50.87 -25.15 -2.64
CA ARG A 63 -51.79 -24.14 -2.10
C ARG A 63 -51.13 -23.27 -1.03
N TRP A 64 -50.13 -23.79 -0.33
CA TRP A 64 -49.31 -23.02 0.60
C TRP A 64 -48.33 -22.11 -0.13
N PHE A 65 -47.66 -22.62 -1.18
CA PHE A 65 -46.72 -21.85 -2.00
C PHE A 65 -47.40 -20.67 -2.69
N ASN A 66 -48.58 -20.86 -3.30
CA ASN A 66 -49.32 -19.76 -3.91
C ASN A 66 -49.79 -18.73 -2.86
N LYS A 67 -50.21 -19.17 -1.66
CA LYS A 67 -50.56 -18.24 -0.57
C LYS A 67 -49.37 -17.44 -0.06
N VAL A 68 -48.16 -18.01 -0.04
CA VAL A 68 -46.93 -17.32 0.37
C VAL A 68 -46.50 -16.33 -0.71
N CYS A 69 -46.59 -16.70 -1.99
CA CYS A 69 -46.32 -15.78 -3.10
C CYS A 69 -47.30 -14.59 -3.12
N ASP A 70 -48.59 -14.82 -2.89
CA ASP A 70 -49.60 -13.75 -2.80
C ASP A 70 -49.35 -12.84 -1.57
N LEU A 71 -48.88 -13.41 -0.45
CA LEU A 71 -48.54 -12.62 0.75
C LEU A 71 -47.29 -11.75 0.51
N ILE A 72 -46.27 -12.29 -0.14
CA ILE A 72 -45.02 -11.56 -0.47
C ILE A 72 -45.31 -10.45 -1.47
N TYR A 73 -46.14 -10.72 -2.49
CA TYR A 73 -46.54 -9.71 -3.46
C TYR A 73 -47.40 -8.62 -2.82
N GLY A 74 -48.33 -8.99 -1.92
CA GLY A 74 -49.12 -8.04 -1.14
C GLY A 74 -48.28 -7.15 -0.21
N CYS A 75 -47.27 -7.73 0.46
CA CYS A 75 -46.33 -6.98 1.30
C CYS A 75 -45.45 -6.03 0.47
N PHE A 76 -44.97 -6.47 -0.69
CA PHE A 76 -44.16 -5.64 -1.59
C PHE A 76 -44.96 -4.45 -2.14
N MET A 77 -46.21 -4.68 -2.58
CA MET A 77 -47.09 -3.61 -3.05
C MET A 77 -47.51 -2.64 -1.93
N ALA A 78 -47.67 -3.12 -0.69
CA ALA A 78 -47.93 -2.27 0.47
C ALA A 78 -46.71 -1.40 0.85
N GLU A 79 -45.49 -1.91 0.72
CA GLU A 79 -44.24 -1.17 0.96
C GLU A 79 -44.04 -0.07 -0.11
N VAL A 80 -44.30 -0.39 -1.38
CA VAL A 80 -44.26 0.56 -2.49
C VAL A 80 -45.34 1.64 -2.32
N ALA A 81 -46.58 1.25 -1.98
CA ALA A 81 -47.66 2.21 -1.70
C ALA A 81 -47.34 3.11 -0.50
N ASN A 82 -46.70 2.58 0.56
CA ASN A 82 -46.25 3.39 1.71
C ASN A 82 -45.13 4.36 1.34
N ARG A 83 -44.19 3.97 0.48
CA ARG A 83 -43.11 4.86 -0.01
C ARG A 83 -43.66 5.97 -0.91
N VAL A 84 -44.60 5.65 -1.80
CA VAL A 84 -45.30 6.65 -2.64
C VAL A 84 -46.16 7.57 -1.78
N THR A 85 -46.84 7.07 -0.76
CA THR A 85 -47.64 7.88 0.17
C THR A 85 -46.76 8.81 1.02
N ARG A 86 -45.54 8.38 1.41
CA ARG A 86 -44.55 9.22 2.10
C ARG A 86 -43.98 10.30 1.17
N ALA A 87 -43.68 9.98 -0.08
CA ALA A 87 -43.23 10.94 -1.08
C ALA A 87 -44.31 12.00 -1.40
N CYS A 88 -45.57 11.58 -1.53
CA CYS A 88 -46.71 12.48 -1.71
C CYS A 88 -46.98 13.33 -0.46
N LYS A 89 -46.80 12.80 0.75
CA LYS A 89 -46.88 13.59 2.00
C LYS A 89 -45.76 14.64 2.09
N TYR A 90 -44.54 14.32 1.65
CA TYR A 90 -43.42 15.27 1.61
C TYR A 90 -43.66 16.41 0.60
N MET A 91 -44.21 16.11 -0.58
CA MET A 91 -44.60 17.11 -1.58
C MET A 91 -45.80 17.97 -1.15
N LEU A 92 -46.77 17.40 -0.41
CA LEU A 92 -47.88 18.15 0.19
C LEU A 92 -47.44 19.02 1.39
N LEU A 93 -46.38 18.63 2.11
CA LEU A 93 -45.80 19.42 3.20
C LEU A 93 -45.02 20.64 2.66
N THR A 94 -44.30 20.49 1.55
CA THR A 94 -43.63 21.61 0.86
C THR A 94 -44.62 22.54 0.15
N ALA A 95 -45.75 22.01 -0.36
CA ALA A 95 -46.83 22.83 -0.93
C ALA A 95 -47.67 23.57 0.14
N LYS A 96 -47.80 23.02 1.36
CA LYS A 96 -48.46 23.70 2.50
C LYS A 96 -47.56 24.76 3.16
N LEU A 97 -46.24 24.59 3.15
CA LEU A 97 -45.29 25.58 3.68
C LEU A 97 -45.15 26.83 2.78
N ARG A 98 -45.50 26.74 1.48
CA ARG A 98 -45.57 27.91 0.58
C ARG A 98 -46.86 28.73 0.67
N ARG A 99 -47.84 28.31 1.48
CA ARG A 99 -49.16 28.98 1.60
C ARG A 99 -49.43 29.64 2.96
N VAL A 100 -48.44 29.70 3.85
CA VAL A 100 -48.55 30.33 5.19
C VAL A 100 -47.77 31.66 5.30
N TYR A 101 -47.12 32.13 4.23
CA TYR A 101 -46.35 33.39 4.24
C TYR A 101 -47.12 34.65 3.81
N ASN A 102 -48.46 34.61 3.75
CA ASN A 102 -49.28 35.78 3.46
C ASN A 102 -50.57 35.75 4.30
N LEU A 103 -50.56 36.35 5.49
CA LEU A 103 -51.70 37.03 6.14
C LEU A 103 -51.21 37.68 7.45
N ARG A 104 -51.46 38.99 7.58
CA ARG A 104 -50.98 39.90 8.63
C ARG A 104 -52.01 40.04 9.77
N THR A 105 -51.49 40.52 10.91
CA THR A 105 -52.11 41.37 11.97
C THR A 105 -53.15 40.78 12.95
N ALA A 106 -52.82 40.79 14.25
CA ALA A 106 -53.46 41.66 15.27
C ALA A 106 -52.98 41.39 16.73
N LEU A 107 -52.58 42.47 17.41
CA LEU A 107 -52.63 42.79 18.86
C LEU A 107 -51.49 42.37 19.84
N HIS A 108 -50.81 43.44 20.33
CA HIS A 108 -49.82 43.65 21.41
C HIS A 108 -50.48 43.70 22.82
N PRO A 109 -49.80 44.00 23.97
CA PRO A 109 -48.36 44.21 24.30
C PRO A 109 -47.85 43.39 25.55
N THR A 110 -46.56 43.27 25.90
CA THR A 110 -45.62 44.28 26.44
C THR A 110 -44.14 43.85 26.41
N GLU A 111 -43.26 44.78 25.95
CA GLU A 111 -41.88 45.19 26.35
C GLU A 111 -40.81 44.11 26.72
N ALA A 112 -39.54 44.16 26.27
CA ALA A 112 -38.69 45.25 25.82
C ALA A 112 -37.48 44.80 24.95
N SER A 113 -37.08 45.69 24.02
CA SER A 113 -35.74 45.99 23.44
C SER A 113 -34.72 44.84 23.27
N ALA A 114 -34.14 44.57 22.10
CA ALA A 114 -33.59 45.47 21.08
C ALA A 114 -33.47 44.72 19.72
N TRP A 115 -32.99 45.42 18.69
CA TRP A 115 -32.96 45.08 17.25
C TRP A 115 -34.13 45.65 16.44
N ARG A 116 -34.03 46.95 16.17
CA ARG A 116 -34.79 47.64 15.12
C ARG A 116 -33.86 48.01 13.97
N ASN A 117 -34.27 47.49 12.80
CA ASN A 117 -34.43 48.20 11.53
C ASN A 117 -33.21 48.33 10.61
N ALA A 118 -33.10 47.30 9.76
CA ALA A 118 -33.01 47.50 8.33
C ALA A 118 -34.38 47.90 7.74
N GLU A 119 -34.33 48.50 6.56
CA GLU A 119 -35.40 48.91 5.64
C GLU A 119 -36.06 50.28 5.87
N LEU A 120 -35.46 51.26 5.19
CA LEU A 120 -36.24 52.25 4.45
C LEU A 120 -35.47 52.69 3.19
N VAL A 121 -36.17 52.55 2.07
CA VAL A 121 -35.98 53.26 0.78
C VAL A 121 -35.15 52.58 -0.31
N ILE A 122 -35.80 51.65 -1.02
CA ILE A 122 -35.77 51.66 -2.49
C ILE A 122 -36.83 52.68 -2.94
N LEU A 123 -36.39 53.80 -3.51
CA LEU A 123 -37.03 54.63 -4.55
C LEU A 123 -36.53 56.07 -4.47
N LYS A 124 -35.35 56.33 -5.05
CA LYS A 124 -35.06 57.54 -5.82
C LYS A 124 -33.85 57.31 -6.72
N SER A 125 -34.08 56.53 -7.77
CA SER A 125 -33.30 56.60 -9.00
C SER A 125 -33.49 57.98 -9.66
N ARG A 126 -32.41 58.53 -10.22
CA ARG A 126 -32.28 59.75 -11.05
C ARG A 126 -31.86 61.02 -10.29
N GLU A 127 -30.56 61.11 -10.00
CA GLU A 127 -29.68 62.27 -10.22
C GLU A 127 -28.36 61.99 -9.52
N LEU A 128 -27.33 61.62 -10.29
CA LEU A 128 -25.89 61.80 -10.01
C LEU A 128 -25.08 61.18 -11.18
N ARG A 129 -25.31 61.73 -12.38
CA ARG A 129 -24.27 61.85 -13.41
C ARG A 129 -23.75 63.29 -13.31
N ARG A 130 -22.43 63.47 -13.44
CA ARG A 130 -21.60 64.69 -13.20
C ARG A 130 -21.17 64.74 -11.73
N THR A 131 -19.91 64.60 -11.32
CA THR A 131 -18.54 64.80 -11.86
C THR A 131 -17.62 63.94 -10.96
N SER A 132 -16.54 63.28 -11.37
CA SER A 132 -15.32 63.85 -11.98
C SER A 132 -14.43 62.75 -12.58
N ASN A 133 -13.84 63.07 -13.74
CA ASN A 133 -12.76 62.35 -14.39
C ASN A 133 -11.47 62.40 -13.56
N VAL A 134 -10.75 61.27 -13.46
CA VAL A 134 -9.33 61.20 -13.85
C VAL A 134 -9.09 59.82 -14.48
N GLN A 135 -8.91 59.82 -15.81
CA GLN A 135 -8.35 58.71 -16.56
C GLN A 135 -6.86 58.59 -16.26
N GLN A 136 -6.37 57.37 -16.07
CA GLN A 136 -5.09 56.96 -16.64
C GLN A 136 -5.31 55.65 -17.40
N GLN A 137 -5.44 55.81 -18.72
CA GLN A 137 -5.26 54.75 -19.70
C GLN A 137 -3.80 54.31 -19.67
N THR A 138 -3.56 53.01 -19.74
CA THR A 138 -2.38 52.48 -20.42
C THR A 138 -2.84 51.37 -21.36
N SER A 139 -2.44 51.54 -22.62
CA SER A 139 -2.96 50.94 -23.83
C SER A 139 -2.58 49.46 -24.00
N LEU A 140 -3.57 48.60 -24.28
CA LEU A 140 -3.35 47.32 -24.96
C LEU A 140 -3.03 47.59 -26.44
N ARG A 141 -1.80 47.32 -26.87
CA ARG A 141 -1.45 47.19 -28.29
C ARG A 141 -1.59 45.72 -28.69
N LEU A 142 -2.62 45.42 -29.47
CA LEU A 142 -2.73 44.21 -30.27
C LEU A 142 -1.58 44.18 -31.28
N THR A 143 -0.77 43.12 -31.27
CA THR A 143 0.05 42.73 -32.41
C THR A 143 -0.41 41.37 -32.92
N SER A 144 -0.48 41.30 -34.24
CA SER A 144 -1.05 40.22 -35.04
C SER A 144 -0.12 39.01 -35.12
N ALA A 145 -0.46 37.92 -34.42
CA ALA A 145 -0.15 36.55 -34.81
C ALA A 145 -1.04 35.61 -33.98
N GLY A 146 -1.98 34.92 -34.64
CA GLY A 146 -2.97 34.07 -33.98
C GLY A 146 -2.35 32.83 -33.34
N LYS A 147 -2.42 32.75 -32.01
CA LYS A 147 -2.57 31.54 -31.21
C LYS A 147 -3.44 31.92 -30.01
N ALA A 148 -4.44 31.10 -29.69
CA ALA A 148 -5.35 31.33 -28.58
C ALA A 148 -4.54 31.37 -27.27
N ILE A 149 -4.44 32.56 -26.66
CA ILE A 149 -3.89 32.76 -25.34
C ILE A 149 -5.06 32.56 -24.37
N VAL A 150 -5.09 31.42 -23.69
CA VAL A 150 -6.03 31.18 -22.59
C VAL A 150 -5.56 32.02 -21.40
N THR A 151 -6.16 33.19 -21.24
CA THR A 151 -6.14 33.95 -19.97
C THR A 151 -6.94 33.19 -18.93
N LEU A 152 -6.28 32.40 -18.09
CA LEU A 152 -6.83 31.92 -16.82
C LEU A 152 -5.93 32.45 -15.71
N ALA A 153 -6.37 33.54 -15.09
CA ALA A 153 -5.68 34.19 -13.99
C ALA A 153 -6.03 33.50 -12.66
N SER A 154 -5.03 33.24 -11.82
CA SER A 154 -5.18 33.00 -10.38
C SER A 154 -4.26 33.93 -9.58
N ILE A 155 -4.82 34.54 -8.53
CA ILE A 155 -4.31 35.65 -7.69
C ILE A 155 -4.21 37.02 -8.41
N PRO A 156 -5.13 37.98 -8.15
CA PRO A 156 -5.06 39.33 -8.71
C PRO A 156 -3.76 40.05 -8.30
N GLY A 157 -2.93 40.42 -9.28
CA GLY A 157 -1.67 41.14 -9.05
C GLY A 157 -0.41 40.36 -9.43
N LEU A 158 -0.49 39.04 -9.60
CA LEU A 158 0.56 38.27 -10.28
C LEU A 158 0.56 38.65 -11.76
N LYS A 159 1.64 39.32 -12.21
CA LYS A 159 1.85 39.51 -13.65
C LYS A 159 1.92 38.13 -14.29
N ALA A 160 1.18 37.95 -15.38
CA ALA A 160 1.31 36.77 -16.23
C ALA A 160 2.74 36.69 -16.79
N HIS A 161 3.60 35.96 -16.08
CA HIS A 161 4.75 35.31 -16.66
C HIS A 161 4.40 33.84 -16.78
N PHE A 162 3.61 33.51 -17.81
CA PHE A 162 3.85 32.23 -18.45
C PHE A 162 5.30 32.24 -18.93
N PRO A 163 6.06 31.16 -18.78
CA PRO A 163 7.37 31.06 -19.38
C PRO A 163 7.29 31.37 -20.88
N ASN A 164 7.61 32.61 -21.28
CA ASN A 164 8.20 32.86 -22.61
C ASN A 164 9.60 32.21 -22.68
N VAL A 165 10.13 31.79 -21.53
CA VAL A 165 11.25 30.87 -21.40
C VAL A 165 10.67 29.48 -21.23
N ARG A 166 10.36 28.77 -22.32
CA ARG A 166 10.20 27.30 -22.24
C ARG A 166 11.33 26.79 -21.34
N PRO A 167 11.07 26.12 -20.21
CA PRO A 167 12.13 25.43 -19.49
C PRO A 167 12.79 24.55 -20.53
N ARG A 168 14.01 24.88 -20.94
CA ARG A 168 14.81 23.94 -21.72
C ARG A 168 15.20 22.90 -20.69
N ILE A 169 14.42 21.84 -20.64
CA ILE A 169 14.68 20.68 -19.78
C ILE A 169 15.95 20.07 -20.33
N MET A 170 17.08 20.51 -19.78
CA MET A 170 18.35 19.90 -20.06
C MET A 170 18.57 18.77 -19.09
N VAL A 171 19.06 17.66 -19.63
CA VAL A 171 19.58 16.53 -18.86
C VAL A 171 20.79 17.02 -18.07
N THR A 172 20.55 17.52 -16.86
CA THR A 172 21.62 17.80 -15.92
C THR A 172 21.90 16.49 -15.18
N MET A 173 22.98 15.83 -15.55
CA MET A 173 23.52 14.71 -14.78
C MET A 173 23.92 15.21 -13.38
N ILE A 174 23.23 14.73 -12.35
CA ILE A 174 23.61 14.95 -10.95
C ILE A 174 23.98 13.60 -10.33
N ALA A 175 25.15 13.07 -10.72
CA ALA A 175 25.79 12.03 -9.92
C ALA A 175 27.32 11.94 -10.03
N GLU A 176 27.88 11.60 -8.87
CA GLU A 176 29.24 11.20 -8.50
C GLU A 176 30.38 12.24 -8.48
N ARG A 177 30.35 13.33 -9.26
CA ARG A 177 31.48 14.30 -9.25
C ARG A 177 31.09 15.78 -9.35
N LEU A 178 30.22 16.25 -8.45
CA LEU A 178 30.01 17.71 -8.24
C LEU A 178 31.34 18.46 -8.07
N SER A 179 32.36 17.82 -7.46
CA SER A 179 33.69 18.40 -7.26
C SER A 179 34.45 18.71 -8.57
N LYS A 180 34.00 18.20 -9.73
CA LYS A 180 34.61 18.48 -11.04
C LYS A 180 33.67 19.21 -11.99
N ALA A 181 32.40 19.40 -11.62
CA ALA A 181 31.46 20.18 -12.39
C ALA A 181 31.66 21.68 -12.11
N LYS A 182 31.45 22.54 -13.12
CA LYS A 182 31.34 23.99 -12.91
C LYS A 182 29.92 24.31 -12.38
N CYS A 183 29.64 23.84 -11.17
CA CYS A 183 28.36 23.93 -10.50
C CYS A 183 28.55 24.30 -9.02
N GLN A 184 27.63 25.07 -8.47
CA GLN A 184 27.58 25.44 -7.06
C GLN A 184 26.26 24.97 -6.45
N LEU A 185 26.33 24.15 -5.39
CA LEU A 185 25.16 23.81 -4.57
C LEU A 185 24.82 25.02 -3.67
N LEU A 186 23.59 25.52 -3.77
CA LEU A 186 23.09 26.66 -2.98
C LEU A 186 22.27 26.23 -1.76
N SER A 187 21.74 25.00 -1.80
CA SER A 187 21.12 24.29 -0.68
C SER A 187 22.17 23.60 0.22
N GLY A 188 21.72 22.83 1.21
CA GLY A 188 22.60 22.21 2.23
C GLY A 188 22.92 23.14 3.40
N LYS A 189 22.27 24.30 3.47
CA LYS A 189 22.45 25.32 4.52
C LYS A 189 21.13 25.99 4.87
N LYS A 190 21.15 26.80 5.93
CA LYS A 190 20.03 27.64 6.32
C LYS A 190 19.89 28.87 5.43
N TRP A 191 18.65 29.22 5.07
CA TRP A 191 18.29 30.42 4.33
C TRP A 191 17.41 31.30 5.21
N LYS A 192 17.48 32.62 5.04
CA LYS A 192 16.58 33.57 5.73
C LYS A 192 15.16 33.33 5.27
N PHE A 193 14.22 33.34 6.21
CA PHE A 193 12.83 32.95 5.96
C PHE A 193 11.81 33.86 6.62
N SER A 194 10.76 34.21 5.87
CA SER A 194 9.61 34.97 6.33
C SER A 194 8.32 34.29 5.86
N PHE A 195 7.39 34.07 6.79
CA PHE A 195 6.15 33.33 6.58
C PHE A 195 4.93 34.26 6.62
N SER A 196 3.98 34.07 5.72
CA SER A 196 2.67 34.74 5.78
C SER A 196 1.52 33.77 5.50
N LYS A 197 0.36 34.02 6.12
CA LYS A 197 -0.86 33.19 5.98
C LYS A 197 -1.48 33.23 4.59
N ASN A 198 -1.20 34.29 3.85
CA ASN A 198 -1.54 34.42 2.44
C ASN A 198 -0.51 35.28 1.70
N PRO A 199 -0.53 35.29 0.35
CA PRO A 199 0.44 36.03 -0.45
C PRO A 199 0.38 37.55 -0.26
N PHE A 200 -0.75 38.10 0.21
CA PHE A 200 -0.98 39.54 0.31
C PHE A 200 -0.53 40.16 1.64
N GLN A 201 -0.25 39.32 2.64
CA GLN A 201 0.12 39.77 3.99
C GLN A 201 1.63 39.84 4.24
N GLY A 202 2.44 39.28 3.35
CA GLY A 202 3.88 39.30 3.53
C GLY A 202 4.58 40.49 2.88
N GLU A 203 5.89 40.54 3.08
CA GLU A 203 6.72 41.68 2.70
C GLU A 203 6.94 41.72 1.19
N VAL A 204 6.34 42.69 0.50
CA VAL A 204 6.31 42.76 -0.97
C VAL A 204 7.67 43.10 -1.59
N ASP A 205 8.53 43.83 -0.88
CA ASP A 205 9.80 44.36 -1.39
C ASP A 205 11.03 43.54 -0.97
N PHE A 206 10.83 42.35 -0.40
CA PHE A 206 11.88 41.51 0.19
C PHE A 206 13.00 41.10 -0.79
N TYR A 207 12.69 41.09 -2.10
CA TYR A 207 13.64 40.73 -3.15
C TYR A 207 14.65 41.84 -3.47
N LYS A 208 14.40 43.09 -3.03
CA LYS A 208 15.29 44.23 -3.30
C LYS A 208 16.57 44.10 -2.47
N GLU A 209 17.71 44.42 -3.08
CA GLU A 209 19.03 44.33 -2.40
C GLU A 209 19.16 45.23 -1.16
N SER A 210 18.35 46.29 -1.06
CA SER A 210 18.31 47.20 0.09
C SER A 210 17.38 46.75 1.21
N PHE A 211 16.65 45.64 1.04
CA PHE A 211 15.73 45.15 2.05
C PHE A 211 16.51 44.43 3.15
N ASP A 212 16.21 44.76 4.41
CA ASP A 212 16.90 44.17 5.56
C ASP A 212 16.18 42.89 6.01
N VAL A 213 16.89 41.77 5.97
CA VAL A 213 16.42 40.44 6.40
C VAL A 213 17.14 39.96 7.67
N SER A 214 17.83 40.85 8.39
CA SER A 214 18.58 40.47 9.60
C SER A 214 17.70 39.78 10.63
N ASP A 215 16.48 40.30 10.79
CA ASP A 215 15.51 39.90 11.81
C ASP A 215 14.65 38.71 11.36
N TRP A 216 14.80 38.25 10.12
CA TRP A 216 14.14 37.04 9.64
C TRP A 216 14.70 35.79 10.32
N ASP A 217 13.83 34.81 10.51
CA ASP A 217 14.18 33.47 10.94
C ASP A 217 15.04 32.76 9.89
N GLU A 218 15.46 31.54 10.21
CA GLU A 218 16.21 30.69 9.31
C GLU A 218 15.62 29.29 9.20
N VAL A 219 15.47 28.80 7.97
CA VAL A 219 15.01 27.43 7.65
C VAL A 219 16.06 26.68 6.86
N GLN A 220 16.13 25.37 7.04
CA GLN A 220 16.95 24.48 6.24
C GLN A 220 16.38 24.34 4.83
N VAL A 221 17.27 24.43 3.83
CA VAL A 221 16.97 24.14 2.42
C VAL A 221 17.94 23.06 1.92
N PRO A 222 17.47 21.95 1.33
CA PRO A 222 16.06 21.60 1.14
C PRO A 222 15.34 21.32 2.47
N GLY A 223 14.03 21.54 2.50
CA GLY A 223 13.18 21.22 3.64
C GLY A 223 11.74 21.71 3.50
N MET A 224 10.81 21.00 4.14
CA MET A 224 9.41 21.40 4.24
C MET A 224 9.23 22.39 5.38
N TRP A 225 8.59 23.53 5.17
CA TRP A 225 8.41 24.51 6.26
C TRP A 225 7.43 24.01 7.33
N ASN A 226 6.45 23.19 6.93
CA ASN A 226 5.45 22.60 7.83
C ASN A 226 6.10 21.72 8.91
N LEU A 227 7.27 21.14 8.62
CA LEU A 227 8.05 20.31 9.53
C LEU A 227 9.17 21.07 10.25
N GLN A 228 9.29 22.38 9.98
CA GLN A 228 10.25 23.28 10.61
C GLN A 228 9.58 24.29 11.54
N GLY A 229 8.30 24.08 11.88
CA GLY A 229 7.55 24.89 12.84
C GLY A 229 6.75 26.04 12.23
N TYR A 230 6.57 26.07 10.91
CA TYR A 230 5.81 27.12 10.21
C TYR A 230 4.48 26.61 9.65
N GLY A 231 3.54 27.54 9.46
CA GLY A 231 2.22 27.22 8.92
C GLY A 231 1.31 26.51 9.91
N LYS A 232 0.21 25.97 9.37
CA LYS A 232 -0.76 25.16 10.11
C LYS A 232 -0.25 23.75 10.45
N GLY A 233 0.92 23.37 9.96
CA GLY A 233 1.47 22.02 10.07
C GLY A 233 1.15 21.16 8.84
N PRO A 234 1.50 19.87 8.89
CA PRO A 234 1.12 18.86 7.89
C PRO A 234 -0.40 18.69 7.81
N HIS A 235 -0.92 18.36 6.63
CA HIS A 235 -2.33 18.00 6.43
C HIS A 235 -2.37 16.73 5.60
N TYR A 236 -3.08 15.70 6.06
CA TYR A 236 -3.27 14.45 5.30
C TYR A 236 -4.72 14.26 4.85
N THR A 237 -4.92 14.07 3.55
CA THR A 237 -6.16 13.53 2.96
C THR A 237 -5.78 12.54 1.86
N ASN A 238 -6.65 11.57 1.60
CA ASN A 238 -6.51 10.60 0.51
C ASN A 238 -7.05 11.20 -0.79
N MET A 239 -8.38 11.28 -0.92
CA MET A 239 -9.02 11.80 -2.13
C MET A 239 -9.42 13.27 -2.02
N ASP A 240 -9.79 13.76 -0.84
CA ASP A 240 -10.44 15.06 -0.73
C ASP A 240 -9.41 16.19 -0.81
N TYR A 241 -9.60 17.14 -1.74
CA TYR A 241 -8.91 18.42 -1.66
C TYR A 241 -9.25 19.10 -0.31
N PRO A 242 -8.26 19.53 0.49
CA PRO A 242 -8.51 20.15 1.80
C PRO A 242 -9.05 21.59 1.72
N TRP A 243 -9.62 22.00 0.58
CA TRP A 243 -10.28 23.28 0.35
C TRP A 243 -11.49 23.08 -0.57
N ASN A 244 -12.28 24.13 -0.79
CA ASN A 244 -13.40 24.07 -1.73
C ASN A 244 -12.92 24.05 -3.20
N PRO A 245 -13.03 22.93 -3.93
CA PRO A 245 -12.46 22.80 -5.26
C PRO A 245 -13.28 23.61 -6.29
N ASN A 246 -12.61 24.54 -6.97
CA ASN A 246 -13.16 25.36 -8.04
C ASN A 246 -12.07 25.68 -9.08
N PRO A 247 -11.59 24.67 -9.82
CA PRO A 247 -10.47 24.85 -10.73
C PRO A 247 -10.76 25.92 -11.80
N PRO A 248 -9.76 26.75 -12.18
CA PRO A 248 -8.37 26.74 -11.72
C PRO A 248 -8.11 27.58 -10.47
N TYR A 249 -9.15 28.06 -9.77
CA TYR A 249 -9.01 28.98 -8.65
C TYR A 249 -8.59 28.26 -7.37
N VAL A 250 -7.64 28.85 -6.64
CA VAL A 250 -7.23 28.42 -5.29
C VAL A 250 -7.68 29.45 -4.24
N PRO A 251 -7.79 29.06 -2.95
CA PRO A 251 -8.07 30.02 -1.88
C PRO A 251 -7.06 31.18 -1.88
N LEU A 252 -7.55 32.40 -1.66
CA LEU A 252 -6.71 33.62 -1.64
C LEU A 252 -6.39 34.08 -0.22
N ASP A 253 -7.28 33.79 0.71
CA ASP A 253 -7.21 34.10 2.13
C ASP A 253 -6.49 33.01 2.93
N ASP A 254 -6.48 31.78 2.42
CA ASP A 254 -5.88 30.59 3.03
C ASP A 254 -4.89 29.86 2.11
N ASN A 255 -3.77 30.53 1.82
CA ASN A 255 -2.73 30.05 0.92
C ASN A 255 -1.37 30.48 1.43
N GLU A 256 -0.80 29.68 2.33
CA GLU A 256 0.44 30.00 3.02
C GLU A 256 1.57 30.32 2.03
N CYS A 257 2.40 31.28 2.41
CA CYS A 257 3.46 31.78 1.54
C CYS A 257 4.77 31.92 2.32
N GLY A 258 5.83 31.32 1.77
CA GLY A 258 7.18 31.35 2.32
C GLY A 258 8.11 32.18 1.46
N ARG A 259 8.78 33.16 2.05
CA ARG A 259 9.80 34.00 1.38
C ARG A 259 11.17 33.60 1.87
N TYR A 260 12.05 33.28 0.94
CA TYR A 260 13.40 32.82 1.23
C TYR A 260 14.41 33.81 0.68
N VAL A 261 15.48 34.09 1.43
CA VAL A 261 16.63 34.87 0.98
C VAL A 261 17.93 34.16 1.34
N THR A 262 18.83 34.04 0.37
CA THR A 262 20.18 33.52 0.59
C THR A 262 21.21 34.32 -0.20
N HIS A 263 22.45 34.23 0.26
CA HIS A 263 23.59 34.88 -0.36
C HIS A 263 24.60 33.85 -0.84
N PHE A 264 25.23 34.13 -1.98
CA PHE A 264 26.24 33.26 -2.59
C PHE A 264 27.23 34.08 -3.41
N GLU A 265 28.43 33.56 -3.61
CA GLU A 265 29.47 34.18 -4.42
C GLU A 265 29.69 33.35 -5.68
N VAL A 266 29.91 34.03 -6.80
CA VAL A 266 30.25 33.41 -8.09
C VAL A 266 31.66 33.87 -8.48
N ALA A 267 32.54 32.91 -8.75
CA ALA A 267 33.94 33.19 -9.07
C ALA A 267 34.09 33.98 -10.39
N GLU A 268 35.11 34.85 -10.48
CA GLU A 268 35.37 35.69 -11.67
C GLU A 268 35.73 34.88 -12.92
N ASP A 269 36.33 33.70 -12.77
CA ASP A 269 36.72 32.82 -13.86
C ASP A 269 35.54 32.13 -14.58
N LEU A 270 34.32 32.28 -14.04
CA LEU A 270 33.07 31.87 -14.68
C LEU A 270 32.45 32.99 -15.55
N GLU A 271 33.07 34.17 -15.61
CA GLU A 271 32.63 35.24 -16.51
C GLU A 271 32.72 34.77 -17.97
N GLY A 272 31.63 34.97 -18.73
CA GLY A 272 31.49 34.49 -20.10
C GLY A 272 30.73 33.17 -20.23
N HIS A 273 30.50 32.42 -19.15
CA HIS A 273 29.59 31.27 -19.14
C HIS A 273 28.11 31.72 -19.21
N GLN A 274 27.23 30.80 -19.59
CA GLN A 274 25.80 30.93 -19.34
C GLN A 274 25.50 30.40 -17.94
N MET A 275 24.99 31.26 -17.06
CA MET A 275 24.65 30.90 -15.69
C MET A 275 23.20 30.47 -15.62
N ARG A 276 22.94 29.28 -15.09
CA ARG A 276 21.57 28.73 -14.95
C ARG A 276 21.30 28.34 -13.51
N LEU A 277 20.22 28.87 -12.96
CA LEU A 277 19.74 28.54 -11.62
C LEU A 277 18.68 27.44 -11.74
N ARG A 278 18.88 26.33 -11.04
CA ARG A 278 18.03 25.14 -11.12
C ARG A 278 17.52 24.75 -9.74
N PHE A 279 16.21 24.58 -9.62
CA PHE A 279 15.53 24.02 -8.46
C PHE A 279 15.08 22.61 -8.81
N GLU A 280 15.52 21.58 -8.08
CA GLU A 280 15.14 20.19 -8.36
C GLU A 280 13.71 19.84 -7.94
N GLY A 281 13.10 20.64 -7.07
CA GLY A 281 11.75 20.42 -6.56
C GLY A 281 11.35 21.45 -5.50
N CYS A 282 10.16 22.01 -5.67
CA CYS A 282 9.59 23.01 -4.77
C CYS A 282 8.07 22.93 -4.82
N GLU A 283 7.42 22.87 -3.66
CA GLU A 283 5.99 22.70 -3.55
C GLU A 283 5.28 23.99 -3.10
N THR A 284 4.25 24.50 -3.79
CA THR A 284 3.64 24.01 -5.07
C THR A 284 4.01 24.87 -6.29
N GLY A 285 4.44 26.11 -6.06
CA GLY A 285 4.98 26.97 -7.10
C GLY A 285 5.75 28.15 -6.53
N LEU A 286 6.58 28.77 -7.36
CA LEU A 286 7.60 29.72 -6.90
C LEU A 286 7.85 30.86 -7.89
N THR A 287 8.19 32.04 -7.34
CA THR A 287 8.71 33.21 -8.08
C THR A 287 10.16 33.46 -7.66
N VAL A 288 11.06 33.66 -8.61
CA VAL A 288 12.51 33.80 -8.38
C VAL A 288 13.00 35.21 -8.69
N TYR A 289 13.86 35.72 -7.81
CA TYR A 289 14.57 36.97 -8.00
C TYR A 289 16.07 36.80 -7.76
N VAL A 290 16.89 37.47 -8.58
CA VAL A 290 18.35 37.52 -8.41
C VAL A 290 18.80 38.97 -8.43
N ASN A 291 19.49 39.41 -7.37
CA ASN A 291 19.98 40.78 -7.20
C ASN A 291 18.89 41.85 -7.46
N GLY A 292 17.69 41.66 -6.91
CA GLY A 292 16.58 42.60 -7.10
C GLY A 292 15.81 42.50 -8.41
N HIS A 293 16.22 41.63 -9.33
CA HIS A 293 15.56 41.44 -10.62
C HIS A 293 14.65 40.21 -10.63
N ASP A 294 13.43 40.37 -11.15
CA ASP A 294 12.50 39.28 -11.45
C ASP A 294 13.07 38.39 -12.56
N VAL A 295 13.25 37.11 -12.24
CA VAL A 295 13.82 36.09 -13.13
C VAL A 295 12.71 35.25 -13.78
N GLY A 296 11.66 34.90 -13.04
CA GLY A 296 10.56 34.10 -13.55
C GLY A 296 9.77 33.34 -12.49
N TYR A 297 8.82 32.55 -12.97
CA TYR A 297 7.87 31.75 -12.19
C TYR A 297 7.85 30.30 -12.69
N SER A 298 7.58 29.35 -11.78
CA SER A 298 7.37 27.93 -12.10
C SER A 298 6.37 27.25 -11.17
N GLN A 299 5.80 26.13 -11.64
CA GLN A 299 4.90 25.21 -10.92
C GLN A 299 5.07 23.77 -11.44
N GLY A 300 4.53 22.80 -10.71
CA GLY A 300 4.75 21.37 -10.97
C GLY A 300 5.81 20.85 -10.00
N SER A 301 5.38 20.51 -8.79
CA SER A 301 6.24 20.43 -7.60
C SER A 301 7.43 19.49 -7.76
N ARG A 302 7.26 18.44 -8.55
CA ARG A 302 8.23 17.34 -8.69
C ARG A 302 9.15 17.49 -9.87
N ASN A 303 8.86 18.47 -10.72
CA ASN A 303 9.63 18.77 -11.91
C ASN A 303 10.72 19.82 -11.61
N PRO A 304 11.93 19.66 -12.17
CA PRO A 304 12.96 20.67 -12.02
C PRO A 304 12.57 21.95 -12.78
N SER A 305 12.93 23.09 -12.19
CA SER A 305 12.72 24.41 -12.78
C SER A 305 14.07 25.10 -13.00
N GLU A 306 14.37 25.49 -14.24
CA GLU A 306 15.65 26.07 -14.62
C GLU A 306 15.49 27.46 -15.27
N PHE A 307 16.33 28.42 -14.83
CA PHE A 307 16.29 29.82 -15.26
C PHE A 307 17.67 30.30 -15.70
N ASP A 308 17.77 30.96 -16.87
CA ASP A 308 18.99 31.66 -17.29
C ASP A 308 19.14 32.98 -16.51
N VAL A 309 20.12 33.02 -15.61
CA VAL A 309 20.39 34.16 -14.73
C VAL A 309 21.63 34.95 -15.14
N SER A 310 22.23 34.63 -16.31
CA SER A 310 23.51 35.19 -16.76
C SER A 310 23.58 36.72 -16.69
N LYS A 311 22.47 37.41 -16.98
CA LYS A 311 22.40 38.88 -17.04
C LYS A 311 22.35 39.54 -15.66
N TYR A 312 22.06 38.78 -14.61
CA TYR A 312 21.83 39.29 -13.26
C TYR A 312 22.97 38.98 -12.31
N ILE A 313 23.85 38.02 -12.64
CA ILE A 313 24.98 37.61 -11.80
C ILE A 313 26.06 38.69 -11.76
N LYS A 314 26.57 38.95 -10.55
CA LYS A 314 27.74 39.78 -10.25
C LYS A 314 28.91 38.85 -9.95
N PHE A 315 29.83 38.68 -10.90
CA PHE A 315 31.03 37.87 -10.72
C PHE A 315 32.01 38.51 -9.73
N GLY A 316 32.73 37.70 -8.96
CA GLY A 316 33.68 38.13 -7.92
C GLY A 316 33.04 38.80 -6.70
N LYS A 317 31.70 38.78 -6.60
CA LYS A 317 30.93 39.50 -5.57
C LYS A 317 29.84 38.61 -4.97
N THR A 318 29.34 39.03 -3.83
CA THR A 318 28.14 38.46 -3.22
C THR A 318 26.91 38.78 -4.09
N ASN A 319 26.11 37.77 -4.34
CA ASN A 319 24.83 37.81 -5.03
C ASN A 319 23.73 37.43 -4.04
N THR A 320 22.54 37.99 -4.25
CA THR A 320 21.34 37.68 -3.46
C THR A 320 20.36 36.89 -4.32
N LEU A 321 19.94 35.74 -3.82
CA LEU A 321 18.81 34.95 -4.35
C LEU A 321 17.63 35.12 -3.39
N ALA A 322 16.50 35.59 -3.92
CA ALA A 322 15.25 35.69 -3.19
C ALA A 322 14.17 34.88 -3.90
N VAL A 323 13.36 34.12 -3.15
CA VAL A 323 12.34 33.22 -3.70
C VAL A 323 11.06 33.37 -2.89
N GLU A 324 9.92 33.55 -3.57
CA GLU A 324 8.60 33.49 -2.95
C GLU A 324 7.92 32.18 -3.36
N VAL A 325 7.54 31.35 -2.39
CA VAL A 325 6.89 30.05 -2.59
C VAL A 325 5.45 30.13 -2.10
N TYR A 326 4.52 29.58 -2.88
CA TYR A 326 3.10 29.51 -2.58
C TYR A 326 2.71 28.06 -2.28
N GLN A 327 1.99 27.84 -1.18
CA GLN A 327 1.46 26.52 -0.83
C GLN A 327 0.50 25.99 -1.90
N ARG A 328 -0.32 26.86 -2.49
CA ARG A 328 -1.30 26.50 -3.51
C ARG A 328 -1.16 27.38 -4.76
N THR A 329 -1.06 26.73 -5.90
CA THR A 329 -1.21 27.31 -7.24
C THR A 329 -2.24 26.49 -8.00
N ASN A 330 -2.65 26.90 -9.21
CA ASN A 330 -3.58 26.07 -9.98
C ASN A 330 -3.02 24.67 -10.29
N GLY A 331 -1.69 24.49 -10.33
CA GLY A 331 -1.06 23.19 -10.51
C GLY A 331 -1.41 22.15 -9.43
N VAL A 332 -1.82 22.59 -8.24
CA VAL A 332 -2.16 21.71 -7.10
C VAL A 332 -3.35 20.78 -7.38
N TYR A 333 -4.24 21.14 -8.31
CA TYR A 333 -5.34 20.28 -8.77
C TYR A 333 -4.88 19.07 -9.59
N LEU A 334 -3.57 18.98 -9.88
CA LEU A 334 -2.94 17.85 -10.57
C LEU A 334 -1.92 17.13 -9.67
N GLU A 335 -1.91 17.43 -8.37
CA GLU A 335 -0.98 16.90 -7.36
C GLU A 335 -1.77 16.41 -6.13
N ASP A 336 -2.86 15.70 -6.39
CA ASP A 336 -3.81 15.19 -5.39
C ASP A 336 -3.55 13.72 -5.06
N GLN A 337 -2.30 13.41 -4.72
CA GLN A 337 -1.88 12.07 -4.33
C GLN A 337 -2.31 11.77 -2.88
N ASP A 338 -2.55 10.48 -2.58
CA ASP A 338 -2.79 9.97 -1.22
C ASP A 338 -1.53 10.06 -0.34
N HIS A 339 -1.19 11.28 0.09
CA HIS A 339 -0.05 11.57 0.97
C HIS A 339 -0.20 12.91 1.71
N TRP A 340 0.83 13.34 2.43
CA TRP A 340 0.86 14.62 3.13
C TRP A 340 0.93 15.83 2.19
N TRP A 341 -0.01 16.77 2.36
CA TRP A 341 0.08 18.13 1.83
C TRP A 341 1.11 18.93 2.63
N LEU A 342 2.23 19.22 2.00
CA LEU A 342 3.35 19.97 2.58
C LEU A 342 3.73 21.12 1.65
N ALA A 343 4.70 21.95 2.05
CA ALA A 343 5.19 23.03 1.20
C ALA A 343 6.63 23.44 1.52
N GLY A 344 7.30 23.98 0.50
CA GLY A 344 8.67 24.49 0.59
C GLY A 344 9.59 23.99 -0.52
N ILE A 345 10.83 24.47 -0.48
CA ILE A 345 11.90 24.05 -1.39
C ILE A 345 12.45 22.72 -0.87
N PHE A 346 11.92 21.59 -1.35
CA PHE A 346 12.14 20.27 -0.76
C PHE A 346 13.22 19.42 -1.46
N ARG A 347 13.75 19.88 -2.60
CA ARG A 347 14.97 19.31 -3.22
C ARG A 347 16.02 20.40 -3.46
N ASP A 348 17.20 19.96 -3.88
CA ASP A 348 18.39 20.81 -3.97
C ASP A 348 18.24 21.97 -4.97
N VAL A 349 19.03 23.02 -4.73
CA VAL A 349 19.12 24.21 -5.60
C VAL A 349 20.56 24.37 -6.07
N TYR A 350 20.75 24.49 -7.38
CA TYR A 350 22.06 24.54 -8.04
C TYR A 350 22.21 25.78 -8.91
N LEU A 351 23.44 26.31 -8.97
CA LEU A 351 23.85 27.26 -10.00
C LEU A 351 24.85 26.57 -10.93
N HIS A 352 24.49 26.40 -12.19
CA HIS A 352 25.32 25.79 -13.24
C HIS A 352 25.96 26.85 -14.13
N ALA A 353 27.23 26.67 -14.47
CA ALA A 353 27.95 27.49 -15.44
C ALA A 353 28.22 26.69 -16.73
N TRP A 354 27.52 27.04 -17.80
CA TRP A 354 27.62 26.39 -19.11
C TRP A 354 28.59 27.14 -20.04
N PRO A 355 29.56 26.47 -20.66
CA PRO A 355 30.52 27.14 -21.55
C PRO A 355 29.87 27.86 -22.74
N LYS A 356 30.50 28.94 -23.22
CA LYS A 356 30.15 29.65 -24.46
C LYS A 356 31.34 29.69 -25.43
N PRO A 357 31.11 29.81 -26.75
CA PRO A 357 29.81 29.91 -27.43
C PRO A 357 29.06 28.57 -27.54
N ALA A 358 29.78 27.45 -27.53
CA ALA A 358 29.20 26.13 -27.76
C ALA A 358 29.25 25.25 -26.50
N HIS A 359 28.14 24.55 -26.23
CA HIS A 359 28.02 23.48 -25.26
C HIS A 359 26.96 22.48 -25.73
N ILE A 360 27.02 21.25 -25.21
CA ILE A 360 25.95 20.26 -25.34
C ILE A 360 24.73 20.77 -24.58
N GLU A 361 23.59 20.92 -25.25
CA GLU A 361 22.31 21.33 -24.68
C GLU A 361 21.49 20.13 -24.19
N ASP A 362 21.48 19.05 -24.95
CA ASP A 362 20.73 17.84 -24.63
C ASP A 362 21.38 16.64 -25.32
N PHE A 363 21.11 15.44 -24.83
CA PHE A 363 21.53 14.22 -25.49
C PHE A 363 20.58 13.06 -25.17
N PHE A 364 20.39 12.17 -26.15
CA PHE A 364 19.62 10.94 -25.99
C PHE A 364 20.44 9.74 -26.43
N VAL A 365 20.62 8.80 -25.49
CA VAL A 365 21.33 7.54 -25.70
C VAL A 365 20.35 6.43 -26.01
N HIS A 366 20.62 5.73 -27.11
CA HIS A 366 19.99 4.48 -27.48
C HIS A 366 21.07 3.39 -27.50
N ALA A 367 21.20 2.64 -26.41
CA ALA A 367 22.07 1.47 -26.30
C ALA A 367 21.25 0.20 -26.58
N LEU A 368 21.04 -0.10 -27.86
CA LEU A 368 20.11 -1.14 -28.32
C LEU A 368 20.84 -2.44 -28.67
N LEU A 369 20.09 -3.54 -28.63
CA LEU A 369 20.52 -4.85 -29.13
C LEU A 369 19.83 -5.19 -30.45
N ASP A 370 20.52 -5.96 -31.28
CA ASP A 370 19.96 -6.55 -32.49
C ASP A 370 18.85 -7.59 -32.16
N ALA A 371 18.21 -8.13 -33.21
CA ALA A 371 17.12 -9.09 -33.03
C ALA A 371 17.58 -10.46 -32.47
N THR A 372 18.88 -10.77 -32.54
CA THR A 372 19.45 -11.98 -31.94
C THR A 372 19.97 -11.76 -30.51
N TYR A 373 19.93 -10.51 -30.03
CA TYR A 373 20.47 -10.08 -28.74
C TYR A 373 21.97 -10.36 -28.59
N GLN A 374 22.73 -10.37 -29.68
CA GLN A 374 24.18 -10.62 -29.66
C GLN A 374 24.96 -9.35 -29.95
N GLU A 375 24.55 -8.56 -30.93
CA GLU A 375 25.27 -7.35 -31.32
C GLU A 375 24.56 -6.11 -30.78
N GLY A 376 25.33 -5.09 -30.42
CA GLY A 376 24.84 -3.81 -29.91
C GLY A 376 24.99 -2.70 -30.93
N ILE A 377 24.05 -1.75 -30.92
CA ILE A 377 24.15 -0.48 -31.63
C ILE A 377 24.05 0.63 -30.60
N LEU A 378 25.11 1.42 -30.45
CA LEU A 378 25.11 2.64 -29.66
C LEU A 378 24.79 3.82 -30.59
N LYS A 379 23.56 4.32 -30.50
CA LYS A 379 23.16 5.57 -31.13
C LYS A 379 23.07 6.68 -30.08
N VAL A 380 23.70 7.83 -30.35
CA VAL A 380 23.66 9.00 -29.46
C VAL A 380 23.31 10.24 -30.27
N ASP A 381 22.13 10.78 -30.01
CA ASP A 381 21.65 12.04 -30.58
C ASP A 381 22.07 13.17 -29.62
N VAL A 382 22.84 14.16 -30.10
CA VAL A 382 23.37 15.26 -29.30
C VAL A 382 22.90 16.59 -29.88
N GLN A 383 22.32 17.44 -29.05
CA GLN A 383 21.94 18.82 -29.37
C GLN A 383 23.00 19.79 -28.82
N LEU A 384 23.34 20.82 -29.60
CA LEU A 384 24.37 21.80 -29.29
C LEU A 384 23.80 23.23 -29.30
N SER A 385 24.36 24.10 -28.46
CA SER A 385 24.00 25.53 -28.42
C SER A 385 24.55 26.31 -29.62
N ASP A 386 25.68 25.87 -30.16
CA ASP A 386 26.36 26.41 -31.34
C ASP A 386 27.25 25.31 -31.97
N LYS A 387 27.90 25.60 -33.09
CA LYS A 387 28.78 24.67 -33.80
C LYS A 387 29.98 24.27 -32.95
N ALA A 388 30.05 22.98 -32.60
CA ALA A 388 31.20 22.38 -31.91
C ALA A 388 31.57 21.02 -32.49
N LYS A 389 32.79 20.58 -32.19
CA LYS A 389 33.22 19.19 -32.38
C LYS A 389 32.92 18.41 -31.11
N VAL A 390 32.06 17.41 -31.22
CA VAL A 390 31.70 16.49 -30.13
C VAL A 390 32.61 15.27 -30.22
N HIS A 391 33.23 14.91 -29.11
CA HIS A 391 33.94 13.65 -28.92
C HIS A 391 33.09 12.72 -28.07
N LEU A 392 33.03 11.45 -28.47
CA LEU A 392 32.34 10.38 -27.78
C LEU A 392 33.37 9.33 -27.38
N LYS A 393 33.29 8.87 -26.13
CA LYS A 393 34.08 7.75 -25.61
C LYS A 393 33.17 6.80 -24.83
N LEU A 394 33.25 5.50 -25.13
CA LEU A 394 32.59 4.46 -24.36
C LEU A 394 33.63 3.69 -23.55
N LEU A 395 33.41 3.58 -22.25
CA LEU A 395 34.27 2.87 -21.31
C LEU A 395 33.51 1.68 -20.71
N ASP A 396 34.20 0.58 -20.48
CA ASP A 396 33.67 -0.54 -19.70
C ASP A 396 33.67 -0.23 -18.17
N ALA A 397 33.25 -1.21 -17.37
CA ALA A 397 33.14 -1.07 -15.92
C ALA A 397 34.50 -0.82 -15.23
N ASP A 398 35.60 -1.30 -15.81
CA ASP A 398 36.97 -1.11 -15.32
C ASP A 398 37.61 0.20 -15.84
N GLY A 399 36.88 0.96 -16.65
CA GLY A 399 37.35 2.21 -17.25
C GLY A 399 38.22 2.04 -18.48
N LYS A 400 38.28 0.84 -19.07
CA LYS A 400 38.97 0.58 -20.33
C LYS A 400 38.11 1.06 -21.50
N GLU A 401 38.78 1.66 -22.48
CA GLU A 401 38.14 2.17 -23.69
C GLU A 401 37.67 1.03 -24.59
N ILE A 402 36.37 1.04 -24.90
CA ILE A 402 35.72 0.12 -25.85
C ILE A 402 35.72 0.74 -27.24
N LEU A 403 35.32 2.00 -27.35
CA LEU A 403 35.34 2.75 -28.61
C LEU A 403 35.43 4.25 -28.39
N THR A 404 35.82 4.96 -29.44
CA THR A 404 35.80 6.42 -29.51
C THR A 404 35.37 6.89 -30.90
N SER A 405 34.69 8.03 -30.96
CA SER A 405 34.32 8.69 -32.21
C SER A 405 34.29 10.21 -32.02
N SER A 406 34.34 10.97 -33.11
CA SER A 406 34.14 12.42 -33.04
C SER A 406 33.46 12.94 -34.30
N GLN A 407 32.57 13.91 -34.13
CA GLN A 407 31.82 14.54 -35.22
C GLN A 407 31.64 16.03 -34.94
N THR A 408 31.49 16.82 -35.99
CA THR A 408 31.24 18.27 -35.89
C THR A 408 29.88 18.59 -36.50
N GLY A 409 29.04 19.34 -35.80
CA GLY A 409 27.70 19.68 -36.27
C GLY A 409 27.10 20.91 -35.58
N SER A 410 25.94 21.33 -36.08
CA SER A 410 25.07 22.38 -35.52
C SER A 410 23.69 22.31 -36.21
N PRO A 411 22.56 22.38 -35.49
CA PRO A 411 22.45 22.33 -34.03
C PRO A 411 22.59 20.90 -33.47
N ASN A 412 22.65 19.86 -34.31
CA ASN A 412 22.63 18.46 -33.88
C ASN A 412 23.84 17.67 -34.41
N VAL A 413 24.24 16.65 -33.66
CA VAL A 413 25.23 15.62 -34.02
C VAL A 413 24.64 14.25 -33.68
N VAL A 414 24.80 13.27 -34.57
CA VAL A 414 24.30 11.90 -34.33
C VAL A 414 25.45 10.92 -34.48
N PHE A 415 25.70 10.13 -33.45
CA PHE A 415 26.60 8.98 -33.51
C PHE A 415 25.79 7.71 -33.68
N GLU A 416 26.28 6.79 -34.50
CA GLU A 416 25.76 5.43 -34.64
C GLU A 416 26.97 4.50 -34.76
N LEU A 417 27.18 3.65 -33.75
CA LEU A 417 28.41 2.87 -33.59
C LEU A 417 28.06 1.43 -33.20
N ASP A 418 28.62 0.48 -33.93
CA ASP A 418 28.48 -0.94 -33.62
C ASP A 418 29.32 -1.32 -32.40
N VAL A 419 28.75 -2.14 -31.51
CA VAL A 419 29.42 -2.70 -30.34
C VAL A 419 29.25 -4.20 -30.37
N SER A 420 30.34 -4.94 -30.58
CA SER A 420 30.26 -6.40 -30.66
C SER A 420 30.11 -7.05 -29.29
N ASN A 421 29.12 -7.94 -29.19
CA ASN A 421 28.81 -8.73 -27.99
C ASN A 421 28.89 -7.92 -26.67
N PRO A 422 28.10 -6.84 -26.53
CA PRO A 422 28.13 -6.02 -25.32
C PRO A 422 27.59 -6.81 -24.13
N HIS A 423 28.09 -6.50 -22.94
CA HIS A 423 27.43 -6.92 -21.71
C HIS A 423 26.05 -6.27 -21.63
N LYS A 424 25.04 -7.10 -21.38
CA LYS A 424 23.65 -6.67 -21.30
C LYS A 424 23.34 -6.17 -19.90
N TRP A 425 22.48 -5.18 -19.79
CA TRP A 425 21.98 -4.72 -18.51
C TRP A 425 20.64 -5.36 -18.18
N SER A 426 20.46 -5.74 -16.91
CA SER A 426 19.19 -6.13 -16.33
C SER A 426 19.16 -5.91 -14.82
N ALA A 427 17.99 -6.07 -14.20
CA ALA A 427 17.88 -6.06 -12.74
C ALA A 427 18.66 -7.19 -12.04
N GLU A 428 19.01 -8.26 -12.75
CA GLU A 428 19.75 -9.41 -12.23
C GLU A 428 21.26 -9.30 -12.48
N GLU A 429 21.64 -8.71 -13.62
CA GLU A 429 23.01 -8.39 -14.02
C GLU A 429 23.11 -6.91 -14.44
N PRO A 430 23.32 -5.97 -13.50
CA PRO A 430 23.31 -4.54 -13.77
C PRO A 430 24.65 -4.04 -14.32
N TYR A 431 25.13 -4.59 -15.45
CA TYR A 431 26.38 -4.17 -16.04
C TYR A 431 26.26 -2.78 -16.69
N LEU A 432 27.06 -1.82 -16.24
CA LEU A 432 27.05 -0.43 -16.72
C LEU A 432 28.35 -0.06 -17.43
N TYR A 433 28.21 0.55 -18.59
CA TYR A 433 29.26 1.27 -19.30
C TYR A 433 29.26 2.75 -18.88
N SER A 434 30.37 3.44 -19.09
CA SER A 434 30.44 4.91 -18.94
C SER A 434 30.58 5.58 -20.31
N LEU A 435 29.56 6.31 -20.74
CA LEU A 435 29.57 7.17 -21.92
C LEU A 435 30.09 8.55 -21.54
N VAL A 436 31.18 8.99 -22.16
CA VAL A 436 31.73 10.33 -21.99
C VAL A 436 31.55 11.11 -23.28
N LEU A 437 30.85 12.24 -23.19
CA LEU A 437 30.71 13.22 -24.27
C LEU A 437 31.53 14.45 -23.92
N SER A 438 32.23 15.03 -24.89
CA SER A 438 32.87 16.33 -24.70
C SER A 438 32.73 17.23 -25.92
N ALA A 439 32.44 18.50 -25.69
CA ALA A 439 32.42 19.56 -26.69
C ALA A 439 33.16 20.76 -26.11
N ASP A 440 34.30 21.13 -26.72
CA ASP A 440 35.23 22.11 -26.17
C ASP A 440 35.60 21.80 -24.70
N ASP A 441 35.35 22.71 -23.76
CA ASP A 441 35.60 22.53 -22.32
C ASP A 441 34.39 21.96 -21.55
N HIS A 442 33.33 21.52 -22.24
CA HIS A 442 32.16 20.89 -21.63
C HIS A 442 32.28 19.36 -21.69
N TYR A 443 32.18 18.70 -20.53
CA TYR A 443 32.26 17.24 -20.39
C TYR A 443 31.02 16.70 -19.67
N ILE A 444 30.41 15.66 -20.24
CA ILE A 444 29.28 14.91 -19.67
C ILE A 444 29.70 13.45 -19.52
N SER A 445 29.34 12.84 -18.39
CA SER A 445 29.52 11.41 -18.14
C SER A 445 28.17 10.79 -17.79
N GLN A 446 27.73 9.79 -18.55
CA GLN A 446 26.46 9.08 -18.37
C GLN A 446 26.72 7.58 -18.19
N LYS A 447 26.12 6.96 -17.18
CA LYS A 447 26.07 5.49 -17.09
C LYS A 447 25.02 4.96 -18.06
N ILE A 448 25.37 3.95 -18.85
CA ILE A 448 24.48 3.35 -19.85
C ILE A 448 24.55 1.83 -19.78
N GLY A 449 23.48 1.17 -20.17
CA GLY A 449 23.42 -0.29 -20.27
C GLY A 449 22.74 -0.73 -21.57
N PHE A 450 23.22 -1.81 -22.19
CA PHE A 450 22.62 -2.35 -23.40
C PHE A 450 21.43 -3.23 -23.03
N ARG A 451 20.24 -2.87 -23.53
CA ARG A 451 19.05 -3.72 -23.43
C ARG A 451 18.11 -3.49 -24.59
N ARG A 452 17.19 -4.42 -24.78
CA ARG A 452 16.09 -4.29 -25.72
C ARG A 452 14.79 -4.75 -25.07
N THR A 453 13.76 -3.92 -25.20
CA THR A 453 12.40 -4.18 -24.69
C THR A 453 11.47 -4.40 -25.87
N GLU A 454 10.62 -5.42 -25.79
CA GLU A 454 9.65 -5.72 -26.84
C GLU A 454 8.49 -6.58 -26.33
N LEU A 455 7.41 -6.61 -27.13
CA LEU A 455 6.29 -7.53 -26.94
C LEU A 455 6.45 -8.71 -27.91
N ILE A 456 6.70 -9.91 -27.38
CA ILE A 456 6.76 -11.16 -28.17
C ILE A 456 5.47 -11.93 -27.87
N ASP A 457 4.61 -12.08 -28.89
CA ASP A 457 3.30 -12.73 -28.76
C ASP A 457 2.44 -12.17 -27.60
N GLY A 458 2.51 -10.85 -27.40
CA GLY A 458 1.80 -10.14 -26.33
C GLY A 458 2.45 -10.25 -24.94
N VAL A 459 3.60 -10.94 -24.80
CA VAL A 459 4.36 -11.04 -23.56
C VAL A 459 5.44 -9.98 -23.51
N TYR A 460 5.55 -9.31 -22.36
CA TYR A 460 6.59 -8.31 -22.12
C TYR A 460 7.95 -8.97 -21.90
N CYS A 461 8.89 -8.67 -22.80
CA CYS A 461 10.22 -9.27 -22.80
C CYS A 461 11.32 -8.21 -22.76
N ILE A 462 12.40 -8.52 -22.05
CA ILE A 462 13.66 -7.78 -22.09
C ILE A 462 14.77 -8.76 -22.51
N ASN A 463 15.56 -8.39 -23.51
CA ASN A 463 16.62 -9.23 -24.08
C ASN A 463 16.11 -10.63 -24.51
N GLY A 464 14.87 -10.69 -25.00
CA GLY A 464 14.19 -11.91 -25.42
C GLY A 464 13.65 -12.79 -24.30
N GLN A 465 13.78 -12.39 -23.03
CA GLN A 465 13.27 -13.14 -21.88
C GLN A 465 12.00 -12.49 -21.30
N PRO A 466 10.97 -13.28 -20.95
CA PRO A 466 9.77 -12.76 -20.31
C PRO A 466 10.08 -12.26 -18.89
N ILE A 467 9.61 -11.06 -18.55
CA ILE A 467 9.92 -10.41 -17.26
C ILE A 467 8.74 -10.48 -16.30
N LYS A 468 9.03 -10.75 -15.02
CA LYS A 468 8.06 -10.69 -13.92
C LYS A 468 8.45 -9.59 -12.93
N PHE A 469 7.63 -8.55 -12.87
CA PHE A 469 7.74 -7.47 -11.88
C PHE A 469 7.32 -8.00 -10.50
N ARG A 470 8.30 -8.03 -9.60
CA ARG A 470 8.15 -8.27 -8.17
C ARG A 470 8.39 -6.94 -7.48
N GLY A 471 7.48 -6.01 -7.72
CA GLY A 471 7.69 -4.60 -7.45
C GLY A 471 7.03 -4.12 -6.17
N VAL A 472 7.34 -2.86 -5.83
CA VAL A 472 6.67 -2.07 -4.79
C VAL A 472 6.42 -0.64 -5.32
N ASN A 473 5.30 -0.05 -4.92
CA ASN A 473 5.04 1.38 -5.03
C ASN A 473 5.90 2.11 -3.98
N ARG A 474 6.48 3.25 -4.35
CA ARG A 474 7.35 4.03 -3.45
C ARG A 474 7.06 5.51 -3.56
N HIS A 475 6.54 6.08 -2.49
CA HIS A 475 6.58 7.52 -2.24
C HIS A 475 7.93 7.99 -1.64
N GLU A 476 8.25 9.26 -1.83
CA GLU A 476 9.38 9.91 -1.18
C GLU A 476 8.99 10.42 0.21
N HIS A 477 9.26 9.61 1.23
CA HIS A 477 8.95 9.95 2.62
C HIS A 477 10.14 9.79 3.57
N HIS A 478 10.17 10.66 4.57
CA HIS A 478 11.05 10.58 5.73
C HIS A 478 10.26 11.04 6.96
N PRO A 479 10.31 10.31 8.08
CA PRO A 479 9.46 10.60 9.25
C PRO A 479 9.73 11.98 9.87
N ASP A 480 10.94 12.52 9.69
CA ASP A 480 11.33 13.83 10.25
C ASP A 480 11.40 14.96 9.21
N PHE A 481 11.48 14.63 7.91
CA PHE A 481 11.77 15.61 6.84
C PHE A 481 10.72 15.62 5.72
N GLY A 482 9.70 14.76 5.82
CA GLY A 482 8.70 14.55 4.77
C GLY A 482 9.40 14.18 3.46
N ARG A 483 9.12 14.94 2.40
CA ARG A 483 9.71 14.71 1.06
C ARG A 483 11.17 15.12 0.88
N ALA A 484 11.78 15.81 1.84
CA ALA A 484 13.20 16.15 1.75
C ALA A 484 14.08 14.95 2.17
N VAL A 485 13.99 13.85 1.40
CA VAL A 485 14.60 12.56 1.74
C VAL A 485 16.12 12.59 1.54
N PRO A 486 16.94 12.30 2.59
CA PRO A 486 18.39 12.23 2.44
C PRO A 486 18.85 11.08 1.53
N TYR A 487 19.94 11.29 0.79
CA TYR A 487 20.48 10.29 -0.16
C TYR A 487 20.76 8.93 0.49
N ASP A 488 21.44 8.90 1.65
CA ASP A 488 21.80 7.65 2.31
C ASP A 488 20.55 6.86 2.77
N PHE A 489 19.49 7.58 3.12
CA PHE A 489 18.20 6.99 3.52
C PHE A 489 17.50 6.36 2.32
N MET A 490 17.44 7.08 1.20
CA MET A 490 16.93 6.55 -0.09
C MET A 490 17.74 5.32 -0.55
N ARG A 491 19.08 5.39 -0.53
CA ARG A 491 19.93 4.27 -0.94
C ARG A 491 19.73 3.04 -0.04
N ARG A 492 19.57 3.24 1.27
CA ARG A 492 19.30 2.16 2.22
C ARG A 492 18.01 1.42 1.87
N ASP A 493 16.96 2.14 1.48
CA ASP A 493 15.69 1.54 1.07
C ASP A 493 15.86 0.67 -0.19
N LEU A 494 16.50 1.19 -1.23
CA LEU A 494 16.73 0.44 -2.47
C LEU A 494 17.60 -0.81 -2.23
N LEU A 495 18.60 -0.72 -1.34
CA LEU A 495 19.36 -1.89 -0.90
C LEU A 495 18.51 -2.90 -0.14
N MET A 496 17.58 -2.43 0.71
CA MET A 496 16.67 -3.28 1.45
C MET A 496 15.70 -4.01 0.51
N MET A 497 15.18 -3.32 -0.51
CA MET A 497 14.35 -3.93 -1.56
C MET A 497 15.08 -5.12 -2.22
N LYS A 498 16.32 -4.92 -2.69
CA LYS A 498 17.14 -5.99 -3.30
C LYS A 498 17.36 -7.18 -2.36
N LYS A 499 17.64 -6.91 -1.07
CA LYS A 499 17.82 -7.95 -0.06
C LYS A 499 16.56 -8.77 0.21
N HIS A 500 15.39 -8.23 -0.11
CA HIS A 500 14.08 -8.87 0.05
C HIS A 500 13.48 -9.33 -1.30
N ASN A 501 14.35 -9.63 -2.29
CA ASN A 501 13.99 -10.19 -3.59
C ASN A 501 13.12 -9.27 -4.49
N ILE A 502 12.91 -8.01 -4.10
CA ILE A 502 12.21 -7.01 -4.92
C ILE A 502 13.11 -6.62 -6.11
N ASN A 503 12.53 -6.58 -7.30
CA ASN A 503 13.27 -6.26 -8.53
C ASN A 503 12.77 -4.99 -9.25
N ALA A 504 11.73 -4.32 -8.75
CA ALA A 504 11.10 -3.20 -9.44
C ALA A 504 10.50 -2.14 -8.51
N ILE A 505 10.46 -0.90 -8.97
CA ILE A 505 9.87 0.27 -8.31
C ILE A 505 8.88 0.93 -9.26
N ARG A 506 7.71 1.29 -8.75
CA ARG A 506 6.83 2.30 -9.36
C ARG A 506 6.99 3.59 -8.55
N THR A 507 7.28 4.71 -9.23
CA THR A 507 7.51 6.01 -8.59
C THR A 507 6.19 6.71 -8.27
N SER A 508 5.49 6.22 -7.26
CA SER A 508 4.16 6.69 -6.86
C SER A 508 4.22 8.13 -6.32
N HIS A 509 3.46 9.09 -6.83
CA HIS A 509 2.84 9.15 -8.18
C HIS A 509 3.41 10.32 -8.95
N TYR A 510 4.74 10.33 -9.00
CA TYR A 510 5.54 11.42 -9.53
C TYR A 510 7.00 11.00 -9.68
N ILE A 511 7.68 11.72 -10.57
CA ILE A 511 9.11 11.56 -10.77
C ILE A 511 9.88 11.81 -9.46
N ASN A 512 10.71 10.85 -9.07
CA ASN A 512 11.46 10.87 -7.82
C ASN A 512 12.73 11.74 -7.93
N ASP A 513 13.48 11.87 -6.83
CA ASP A 513 14.80 12.50 -6.82
C ASP A 513 15.70 11.86 -7.90
N PRO A 514 16.37 12.66 -8.75
CA PRO A 514 17.18 12.15 -9.86
C PRO A 514 18.27 11.16 -9.42
N ARG A 515 18.79 11.28 -8.19
CA ARG A 515 19.83 10.37 -7.67
C ARG A 515 19.32 8.94 -7.45
N MET A 516 18.01 8.74 -7.34
CA MET A 516 17.42 7.40 -7.16
C MET A 516 17.61 6.53 -8.40
N TYR A 517 17.49 7.10 -9.59
CA TYR A 517 17.61 6.39 -10.86
C TYR A 517 19.03 5.90 -11.11
N ASP A 518 20.05 6.69 -10.72
CA ASP A 518 21.46 6.24 -10.74
C ASP A 518 21.69 5.03 -9.81
N VAL A 519 21.08 5.05 -8.61
CA VAL A 519 21.16 3.93 -7.67
C VAL A 519 20.40 2.71 -8.21
N ALA A 520 19.26 2.89 -8.88
CA ALA A 520 18.53 1.80 -9.51
C ALA A 520 19.29 1.17 -10.69
N ASP A 521 19.95 1.99 -11.50
CA ASP A 521 20.85 1.55 -12.57
C ASP A 521 22.01 0.71 -12.00
N GLU A 522 22.62 1.15 -10.89
CA GLU A 522 23.75 0.49 -10.21
C GLU A 522 23.35 -0.83 -9.54
N LEU A 523 22.23 -0.84 -8.80
CA LEU A 523 21.79 -2.00 -8.02
C LEU A 523 21.02 -3.01 -8.87
N GLY A 524 20.52 -2.61 -10.03
CA GLY A 524 19.65 -3.41 -10.88
C GLY A 524 18.23 -3.47 -10.32
N LEU A 525 17.46 -2.41 -10.51
CA LEU A 525 16.02 -2.35 -10.25
C LEU A 525 15.31 -1.83 -11.50
N TRP A 526 14.21 -2.45 -11.89
CA TRP A 526 13.34 -1.93 -12.94
C TRP A 526 12.54 -0.74 -12.42
N ILE A 527 12.37 0.29 -13.23
CA ILE A 527 11.56 1.46 -12.89
C ILE A 527 10.40 1.57 -13.88
N LEU A 528 9.19 1.63 -13.33
CA LEU A 528 8.03 2.25 -13.95
C LEU A 528 8.00 3.70 -13.44
N ASP A 529 8.38 4.62 -14.32
CA ASP A 529 8.54 6.03 -13.98
C ASP A 529 7.25 6.78 -14.32
N GLU A 530 6.76 7.60 -13.40
CA GLU A 530 5.40 8.13 -13.44
C GLU A 530 5.39 9.67 -13.42
N ALA A 531 4.64 10.25 -14.35
CA ALA A 531 4.47 11.69 -14.41
C ALA A 531 3.76 12.17 -13.13
N ASP A 532 4.16 13.34 -12.64
CA ASP A 532 3.55 13.99 -11.47
C ASP A 532 2.14 14.46 -11.82
N LEU A 533 1.17 13.55 -11.82
CA LEU A 533 -0.20 13.80 -12.26
C LEU A 533 -1.16 12.90 -11.48
N GLU A 534 -1.92 13.52 -10.58
CA GLU A 534 -3.06 12.90 -9.90
C GLU A 534 -4.14 13.95 -9.61
N CYS A 535 -5.41 13.61 -9.81
CA CYS A 535 -6.53 14.55 -9.57
C CYS A 535 -7.75 13.85 -8.98
N HIS A 536 -7.50 12.93 -8.05
CA HIS A 536 -8.45 11.96 -7.50
C HIS A 536 -9.71 12.63 -6.93
N GLY A 537 -9.56 13.75 -6.24
CA GLY A 537 -10.60 14.52 -5.55
C GLY A 537 -11.68 15.11 -6.43
N PHE A 538 -11.49 15.18 -7.76
CA PHE A 538 -12.63 15.47 -8.63
C PHE A 538 -13.70 14.37 -8.58
N GLY A 539 -13.35 13.16 -8.13
CA GLY A 539 -14.28 12.06 -7.90
C GLY A 539 -15.29 12.37 -6.78
N THR A 540 -14.89 13.14 -5.76
CA THR A 540 -15.77 13.51 -4.62
C THR A 540 -16.54 14.81 -4.86
N CYS A 541 -16.13 15.61 -5.86
CA CYS A 541 -16.80 16.86 -6.27
C CYS A 541 -18.18 16.65 -6.93
N GLY A 542 -18.45 15.45 -7.47
CA GLY A 542 -19.65 15.13 -8.23
C GLY A 542 -19.63 15.65 -9.69
N GLY A 543 -20.56 15.16 -10.51
CA GLY A 543 -20.57 15.47 -11.96
C GLY A 543 -19.68 14.53 -12.78
N ASP A 544 -19.18 15.02 -13.92
CA ASP A 544 -18.18 14.31 -14.72
C ASP A 544 -16.79 14.75 -14.28
N ALA A 545 -16.12 13.92 -13.48
CA ALA A 545 -14.82 14.21 -12.90
C ALA A 545 -13.76 14.51 -13.98
N SER A 546 -13.82 13.81 -15.13
CA SER A 546 -12.87 14.01 -16.23
C SER A 546 -13.00 15.40 -16.86
N ALA A 547 -14.19 15.99 -16.86
CA ALA A 547 -14.44 17.30 -17.45
C ALA A 547 -13.80 18.47 -16.67
N TYR A 548 -13.36 18.25 -15.43
CA TYR A 548 -12.63 19.26 -14.66
C TYR A 548 -11.20 19.46 -15.17
N ALA A 549 -10.51 18.38 -15.51
CA ALA A 549 -9.10 18.40 -15.91
C ALA A 549 -8.78 17.47 -17.10
N SER A 550 -8.95 16.16 -16.96
CA SER A 550 -8.44 15.14 -17.88
C SER A 550 -8.99 15.19 -19.31
N ASP A 551 -10.25 15.62 -19.47
CA ASP A 551 -10.88 15.89 -20.77
C ASP A 551 -11.06 17.39 -21.06
N ASN A 552 -10.53 18.26 -20.19
CA ASN A 552 -10.64 19.70 -20.33
C ASN A 552 -9.47 20.27 -21.18
N PRO A 553 -9.73 20.87 -22.35
CA PRO A 553 -8.67 21.36 -23.24
C PRO A 553 -7.83 22.49 -22.65
N ASP A 554 -8.33 23.24 -21.66
CA ASP A 554 -7.56 24.30 -21.01
C ASP A 554 -6.38 23.75 -20.18
N TRP A 555 -6.39 22.45 -19.84
CA TRP A 555 -5.35 21.76 -19.09
C TRP A 555 -4.39 20.94 -19.96
N GLU A 556 -4.57 20.89 -21.28
CA GLU A 556 -3.79 20.02 -22.17
C GLU A 556 -2.27 20.24 -22.04
N GLU A 557 -1.82 21.50 -22.07
CA GLU A 557 -0.38 21.80 -21.93
C GLU A 557 0.15 21.47 -20.53
N ALA A 558 -0.65 21.57 -19.47
CA ALA A 558 -0.21 21.19 -18.12
C ALA A 558 0.04 19.68 -18.01
N TYR A 559 -0.80 18.87 -18.68
CA TYR A 559 -0.61 17.42 -18.78
C TYR A 559 0.62 17.08 -19.64
N VAL A 560 0.71 17.65 -20.84
CA VAL A 560 1.82 17.36 -21.76
C VAL A 560 3.15 17.86 -21.21
N ASP A 561 3.18 18.95 -20.45
CA ASP A 561 4.41 19.44 -19.80
C ASP A 561 4.92 18.45 -18.75
N ARG A 562 4.04 17.87 -17.93
CA ARG A 562 4.41 16.84 -16.94
C ARG A 562 5.00 15.57 -17.61
N ALA A 563 4.40 15.11 -18.71
CA ALA A 563 4.97 14.01 -19.52
C ALA A 563 6.32 14.37 -20.15
N ARG A 564 6.45 15.61 -20.65
CA ARG A 564 7.68 16.14 -21.23
C ARG A 564 8.81 16.20 -20.20
N GLN A 565 8.53 16.71 -19.02
CA GLN A 565 9.48 16.81 -17.91
C GLN A 565 10.05 15.45 -17.53
N MET A 566 9.18 14.46 -17.29
CA MET A 566 9.59 13.08 -16.98
C MET A 566 10.48 12.49 -18.07
N VAL A 567 10.00 12.44 -19.32
CA VAL A 567 10.76 11.78 -20.40
C VAL A 567 12.08 12.50 -20.68
N GLN A 568 12.07 13.85 -20.75
CA GLN A 568 13.30 14.58 -21.08
C GLN A 568 14.37 14.46 -20.01
N ARG A 569 13.97 14.39 -18.73
CA ARG A 569 14.91 14.20 -17.61
C ARG A 569 15.49 12.79 -17.59
N ASP A 570 14.65 11.77 -17.75
CA ASP A 570 15.00 10.39 -17.35
C ASP A 570 15.23 9.41 -18.51
N LYS A 571 15.05 9.84 -19.77
CA LYS A 571 15.19 9.01 -21.00
C LYS A 571 16.47 8.18 -21.11
N ASN A 572 17.55 8.61 -20.45
CA ASN A 572 18.87 7.95 -20.53
C ASN A 572 19.08 6.88 -19.44
N HIS A 573 18.20 6.76 -18.44
CA HIS A 573 18.31 5.73 -17.42
C HIS A 573 17.89 4.37 -17.98
N VAL A 574 18.77 3.37 -17.79
CA VAL A 574 18.55 2.02 -18.31
C VAL A 574 17.52 1.27 -17.49
N SER A 575 17.42 1.59 -16.19
CA SER A 575 16.43 1.08 -15.23
C SER A 575 14.99 1.46 -15.57
N VAL A 576 14.76 2.64 -16.14
CA VAL A 576 13.43 3.03 -16.60
C VAL A 576 13.04 2.17 -17.79
N VAL A 577 11.97 1.39 -17.65
CA VAL A 577 11.52 0.43 -18.66
C VAL A 577 10.09 0.67 -19.15
N ILE A 578 9.30 1.41 -18.37
CA ILE A 578 7.91 1.80 -18.66
C ILE A 578 7.72 3.25 -18.23
N TRP A 579 7.02 4.03 -19.06
CA TRP A 579 6.54 5.37 -18.72
C TRP A 579 5.08 5.31 -18.28
N SER A 580 4.73 5.95 -17.18
CA SER A 580 3.34 6.05 -16.71
C SER A 580 2.82 7.47 -16.86
N LEU A 581 1.59 7.59 -17.38
CA LEU A 581 0.98 8.90 -17.64
C LEU A 581 0.53 9.63 -16.36
N GLY A 582 0.41 8.93 -15.23
CA GLY A 582 -0.09 9.47 -13.97
C GLY A 582 -0.84 8.41 -13.17
N ASN A 583 -1.56 8.83 -12.14
CA ASN A 583 -2.37 7.97 -11.28
C ASN A 583 -3.78 8.57 -11.10
N GLU A 584 -4.81 7.71 -11.03
CA GLU A 584 -6.20 8.03 -10.62
C GLU A 584 -6.78 9.38 -11.13
N SER A 585 -6.34 9.82 -12.30
CA SER A 585 -6.78 11.07 -12.95
C SER A 585 -7.89 10.83 -13.97
N PHE A 586 -8.74 9.81 -13.78
CA PHE A 586 -9.78 9.43 -14.76
C PHE A 586 -9.19 9.21 -16.16
N TYR A 587 -9.97 9.35 -17.24
CA TYR A 587 -9.44 9.32 -18.60
C TYR A 587 -10.07 10.39 -19.47
N GLY A 588 -9.31 10.94 -20.40
CA GLY A 588 -9.74 12.04 -21.28
C GLY A 588 -8.68 12.40 -22.31
N ARG A 589 -8.98 13.38 -23.17
CA ARG A 589 -8.11 13.79 -24.30
C ARG A 589 -6.67 14.12 -23.92
N ASN A 590 -6.44 14.63 -22.70
CA ASN A 590 -5.12 15.11 -22.32
C ASN A 590 -4.14 13.93 -22.12
N HIS A 591 -4.64 12.75 -21.73
CA HIS A 591 -3.84 11.53 -21.67
C HIS A 591 -3.40 11.05 -23.06
N GLN A 592 -4.28 11.15 -24.07
CA GLN A 592 -3.90 10.85 -25.45
C GLN A 592 -2.79 11.80 -25.94
N ALA A 593 -2.89 13.09 -25.61
CA ALA A 593 -1.86 14.07 -25.96
C ALA A 593 -0.51 13.77 -25.29
N MET A 594 -0.51 13.33 -24.02
CA MET A 594 0.70 12.86 -23.34
C MET A 594 1.28 11.61 -24.02
N TYR A 595 0.46 10.60 -24.30
CA TYR A 595 0.88 9.39 -25.00
C TYR A 595 1.52 9.70 -26.36
N ASP A 596 0.87 10.54 -27.18
CA ASP A 596 1.37 10.95 -28.49
C ASP A 596 2.72 11.66 -28.39
N TYR A 597 2.87 12.54 -27.39
CA TYR A 597 4.16 13.18 -27.10
C TYR A 597 5.24 12.15 -26.75
N ILE A 598 4.98 11.26 -25.78
CA ILE A 598 5.95 10.25 -25.34
C ILE A 598 6.37 9.38 -26.52
N LYS A 599 5.43 8.87 -27.32
CA LYS A 599 5.71 8.05 -28.51
C LYS A 599 6.43 8.79 -29.63
N SER A 600 6.33 10.12 -29.68
CA SER A 600 7.09 10.93 -30.63
C SER A 600 8.58 11.02 -30.27
N VAL A 601 8.90 10.91 -28.97
CA VAL A 601 10.27 11.02 -28.43
C VAL A 601 10.91 9.66 -28.23
N ASP A 602 10.24 8.74 -27.52
CA ASP A 602 10.77 7.45 -27.14
C ASP A 602 9.87 6.30 -27.62
N LYS A 603 10.41 5.48 -28.53
CA LYS A 603 9.77 4.27 -29.06
C LYS A 603 10.31 2.99 -28.44
N THR A 604 11.30 3.10 -27.54
CA THR A 604 12.03 1.97 -26.96
C THR A 604 11.38 1.44 -25.68
N ARG A 605 10.42 2.20 -25.12
CA ARG A 605 9.70 1.87 -23.88
C ARG A 605 8.18 1.84 -24.10
N LEU A 606 7.50 1.08 -23.26
CA LEU A 606 6.05 1.01 -23.23
C LEU A 606 5.46 2.12 -22.37
N VAL A 607 4.21 2.50 -22.65
CA VAL A 607 3.43 3.47 -21.90
C VAL A 607 2.33 2.76 -21.11
N HIS A 608 2.17 3.15 -19.85
CA HIS A 608 1.22 2.65 -18.88
C HIS A 608 0.28 3.77 -18.44
N TYR A 609 -0.98 3.44 -18.21
CA TYR A 609 -1.89 4.28 -17.45
C TYR A 609 -3.09 3.45 -16.99
N GLU A 610 -3.39 3.44 -15.68
CA GLU A 610 -4.46 2.62 -15.13
C GLU A 610 -5.85 3.19 -15.42
N GLY A 611 -5.99 4.52 -15.36
CA GLY A 611 -7.24 5.21 -15.64
C GLY A 611 -7.77 4.97 -17.07
N ASP A 612 -6.96 4.43 -17.98
CA ASP A 612 -7.37 3.94 -19.30
C ASP A 612 -7.60 2.41 -19.31
N TRP A 613 -8.77 2.03 -18.84
CA TRP A 613 -9.28 0.66 -18.66
C TRP A 613 -9.39 -0.12 -19.98
N GLU A 614 -9.39 0.56 -21.13
CA GLU A 614 -9.36 -0.06 -22.46
C GLU A 614 -7.97 -0.02 -23.11
N ALA A 615 -6.98 0.58 -22.44
CA ALA A 615 -5.63 0.83 -22.94
C ALA A 615 -5.64 1.44 -24.36
N ARG A 616 -6.44 2.49 -24.58
CA ARG A 616 -6.49 3.25 -25.85
C ARG A 616 -5.22 4.07 -26.09
N SER A 617 -4.74 4.74 -25.04
CA SER A 617 -3.54 5.57 -24.94
C SER A 617 -2.48 4.92 -24.04
N ALA A 618 -2.43 3.59 -24.01
CA ALA A 618 -1.43 2.81 -23.27
C ALA A 618 -1.07 1.54 -24.05
N ASP A 619 0.15 1.02 -23.86
CA ASP A 619 0.61 -0.23 -24.48
C ASP A 619 0.34 -1.46 -23.61
N ILE A 620 -0.05 -1.26 -22.35
CA ILE A 620 -0.19 -2.28 -21.31
C ILE A 620 -1.58 -2.08 -20.67
N PHE A 621 -2.28 -3.16 -20.37
CA PHE A 621 -3.45 -3.08 -19.48
C PHE A 621 -2.99 -3.00 -18.04
N SER A 622 -3.67 -2.18 -17.26
CA SER A 622 -3.37 -2.05 -15.84
C SER A 622 -4.63 -2.10 -15.01
N CYS A 623 -4.50 -2.52 -13.77
CA CYS A 623 -5.54 -2.43 -12.78
C CYS A 623 -4.97 -2.39 -11.36
N MET A 624 -5.73 -1.77 -10.46
CA MET A 624 -5.46 -1.72 -9.02
C MET A 624 -6.36 -2.71 -8.27
N TYR A 625 -5.80 -3.41 -7.29
CA TYR A 625 -6.52 -4.17 -6.25
C TYR A 625 -7.57 -5.20 -6.73
N ARG A 626 -7.51 -5.64 -7.99
CA ARG A 626 -8.49 -6.59 -8.56
C ARG A 626 -8.39 -7.96 -7.90
N PRO A 627 -9.52 -8.62 -7.57
CA PRO A 627 -9.52 -9.99 -7.08
C PRO A 627 -8.78 -10.97 -7.99
N GLN A 628 -8.17 -11.98 -7.38
CA GLN A 628 -7.30 -12.96 -8.03
C GLN A 628 -8.03 -13.74 -9.14
N ASP A 629 -9.31 -14.07 -8.95
CA ASP A 629 -10.11 -14.81 -9.93
C ASP A 629 -10.36 -14.00 -11.22
N GLN A 630 -10.58 -12.69 -11.10
CA GLN A 630 -10.70 -11.79 -12.25
C GLN A 630 -9.38 -11.70 -13.00
N MET A 631 -8.26 -11.51 -12.30
CA MET A 631 -6.94 -11.50 -12.92
C MET A 631 -6.61 -12.83 -13.63
N VAL A 632 -6.97 -13.97 -13.03
CA VAL A 632 -6.81 -15.30 -13.65
C VAL A 632 -7.65 -15.40 -14.93
N SER A 633 -8.90 -14.91 -14.91
CA SER A 633 -9.75 -14.91 -16.11
C SER A 633 -9.13 -14.12 -17.27
N TRP A 634 -8.43 -13.04 -16.96
CA TRP A 634 -7.71 -12.22 -17.95
C TRP A 634 -6.49 -12.95 -18.50
N GLY A 635 -5.73 -13.64 -17.65
CA GLY A 635 -4.60 -14.47 -18.06
C GLY A 635 -5.00 -15.67 -18.95
N GLU A 636 -6.23 -16.16 -18.81
CA GLU A 636 -6.80 -17.25 -19.61
C GLU A 636 -7.34 -16.79 -20.97
N ASP A 637 -7.78 -15.54 -21.08
CA ASP A 637 -8.33 -15.00 -22.32
C ASP A 637 -7.25 -14.89 -23.41
N LYS A 638 -7.45 -15.60 -24.52
CA LYS A 638 -6.55 -15.60 -25.68
C LYS A 638 -6.83 -14.48 -26.68
N ALA A 639 -7.99 -13.81 -26.58
CA ALA A 639 -8.31 -12.66 -27.43
C ALA A 639 -7.52 -11.39 -27.03
N TRP A 640 -6.95 -11.39 -25.82
CA TRP A 640 -6.23 -10.27 -25.25
C TRP A 640 -4.84 -10.06 -25.90
N SER A 641 -4.59 -8.94 -26.58
CA SER A 641 -3.34 -8.74 -27.35
C SER A 641 -2.20 -8.02 -26.62
N LYS A 642 -2.49 -7.34 -25.50
CA LYS A 642 -1.51 -6.61 -24.68
C LYS A 642 -1.33 -7.30 -23.33
N PRO A 643 -0.16 -7.17 -22.68
CA PRO A 643 0.05 -7.74 -21.37
C PRO A 643 -0.67 -6.96 -20.27
N LEU A 644 -0.81 -7.57 -19.09
CA LEU A 644 -1.45 -6.99 -17.91
C LEU A 644 -0.41 -6.78 -16.80
N ILE A 645 -0.45 -5.61 -16.16
CA ILE A 645 0.29 -5.34 -14.93
C ILE A 645 -0.67 -4.96 -13.79
N MET A 646 -0.40 -5.41 -12.58
CA MET A 646 -1.07 -4.89 -11.39
C MET A 646 -0.26 -3.69 -10.89
N CYS A 647 -0.61 -2.47 -11.28
CA CYS A 647 0.14 -1.29 -10.83
C CYS A 647 0.05 -1.09 -9.31
N GLU A 648 -1.02 -1.60 -8.69
CA GLU A 648 -1.15 -1.73 -7.24
C GLU A 648 -1.86 -3.04 -6.89
N TYR A 649 -1.29 -3.80 -5.96
CA TYR A 649 -1.92 -4.98 -5.39
C TYR A 649 -1.47 -5.22 -3.96
N ILE A 650 -2.18 -6.12 -3.28
CA ILE A 650 -1.89 -6.58 -1.92
C ILE A 650 -1.60 -5.45 -0.92
N HIS A 651 -2.57 -4.57 -0.71
CA HIS A 651 -2.47 -3.44 0.22
C HIS A 651 -1.92 -3.86 1.60
N ALA A 652 -0.82 -3.26 2.00
CA ALA A 652 0.03 -3.69 3.12
C ALA A 652 -0.27 -2.97 4.44
N MET A 653 -1.35 -2.18 4.49
CA MET A 653 -1.81 -1.47 5.68
C MET A 653 -1.98 -2.37 6.89
N GLY A 654 -1.29 -1.98 7.96
CA GLY A 654 -1.33 -2.64 9.25
C GLY A 654 -0.82 -4.07 9.22
N ASN A 655 -1.59 -4.98 9.82
CA ASN A 655 -1.24 -6.39 9.83
C ASN A 655 -1.69 -7.09 8.53
N GLY A 656 -0.78 -7.14 7.57
CA GLY A 656 -0.97 -7.75 6.25
C GLY A 656 0.35 -7.88 5.48
N PRO A 657 0.31 -8.03 4.14
CA PRO A 657 -0.85 -8.47 3.37
C PRO A 657 -1.04 -10.00 3.40
N GLY A 658 -2.29 -10.47 3.46
CA GLY A 658 -2.66 -11.89 3.33
C GLY A 658 -3.04 -12.29 1.89
N GLY A 659 -2.84 -13.55 1.50
CA GLY A 659 -3.28 -14.07 0.19
C GLY A 659 -2.44 -13.61 -1.02
N ALA A 660 -1.22 -13.12 -0.75
CA ALA A 660 -0.28 -12.66 -1.79
C ALA A 660 0.31 -13.81 -2.63
N SER A 661 0.40 -15.02 -2.08
CA SER A 661 0.91 -16.21 -2.79
C SER A 661 0.12 -16.52 -4.06
N GLU A 662 -1.19 -16.40 -4.00
CA GLU A 662 -2.11 -16.73 -5.08
C GLU A 662 -1.94 -15.79 -6.29
N TYR A 663 -1.67 -14.50 -6.03
CA TYR A 663 -1.32 -13.55 -7.10
C TYR A 663 -0.02 -13.97 -7.79
N VAL A 664 1.02 -14.23 -7.00
CA VAL A 664 2.35 -14.54 -7.53
C VAL A 664 2.34 -15.87 -8.29
N GLU A 665 1.64 -16.88 -7.80
CA GLU A 665 1.44 -18.14 -8.52
C GLU A 665 0.77 -17.92 -9.89
N ALA A 666 -0.24 -17.07 -9.96
CA ALA A 666 -0.88 -16.72 -11.22
C ALA A 666 0.06 -15.96 -12.17
N PHE A 667 0.90 -15.05 -11.67
CA PHE A 667 1.88 -14.33 -12.49
C PHE A 667 2.84 -15.28 -13.21
N TYR A 668 3.32 -16.33 -12.53
CA TYR A 668 4.19 -17.33 -13.16
C TYR A 668 3.43 -18.36 -14.01
N LYS A 669 2.15 -18.61 -13.73
CA LYS A 669 1.32 -19.52 -14.53
C LYS A 669 0.92 -18.94 -15.89
N TYR A 670 0.63 -17.64 -15.96
CA TYR A 670 0.12 -16.99 -17.17
C TYR A 670 1.16 -15.98 -17.72
N PRO A 671 1.77 -16.24 -18.90
CA PRO A 671 2.87 -15.43 -19.41
C PRO A 671 2.58 -13.93 -19.56
N ARG A 672 1.35 -13.57 -19.99
CA ARG A 672 0.91 -12.18 -20.21
C ARG A 672 0.65 -11.39 -18.92
N LEU A 673 0.62 -12.03 -17.76
CA LEU A 673 0.55 -11.35 -16.47
C LEU A 673 1.96 -10.94 -16.06
N MET A 674 2.27 -9.65 -16.11
CA MET A 674 3.63 -9.12 -15.92
C MET A 674 4.09 -9.10 -14.46
N GLY A 675 3.23 -9.47 -13.52
CA GLY A 675 3.47 -9.21 -12.10
C GLY A 675 2.80 -7.92 -11.64
N GLY A 676 3.37 -7.29 -10.61
CA GLY A 676 2.80 -6.08 -10.06
C GLY A 676 3.64 -5.40 -9.00
N PHE A 677 3.10 -4.30 -8.46
CA PHE A 677 3.73 -3.48 -7.44
C PHE A 677 2.87 -3.45 -6.17
N VAL A 678 3.45 -3.87 -5.04
CA VAL A 678 2.74 -3.83 -3.74
C VAL A 678 2.43 -2.39 -3.37
N TRP A 679 1.25 -2.14 -2.81
CA TRP A 679 0.94 -0.88 -2.15
C TRP A 679 1.11 -1.03 -0.62
N GLU A 680 2.10 -0.41 0.01
CA GLU A 680 3.26 0.24 -0.61
C GLU A 680 4.58 -0.05 0.15
N TRP A 681 5.65 0.69 -0.16
CA TRP A 681 6.96 0.45 0.44
C TRP A 681 6.96 0.76 1.94
N ALA A 682 6.51 1.96 2.36
CA ALA A 682 6.68 2.46 3.72
C ALA A 682 5.44 3.18 4.24
N ASN A 683 5.17 3.02 5.54
CA ASN A 683 4.22 3.88 6.24
C ASN A 683 4.72 5.34 6.22
N HIS A 684 3.80 6.28 6.11
CA HIS A 684 4.12 7.70 6.05
C HIS A 684 3.90 8.47 7.35
N GLY A 685 4.06 7.83 8.51
CA GLY A 685 3.99 8.52 9.79
C GLY A 685 5.05 9.62 9.94
N LEU A 686 4.64 10.75 10.52
CA LEU A 686 5.52 11.87 10.85
C LEU A 686 5.83 11.87 12.35
N ARG A 687 7.10 11.96 12.71
CA ARG A 687 7.51 11.94 14.12
C ARG A 687 7.05 13.20 14.84
N THR A 688 6.28 13.02 15.91
CA THR A 688 5.77 14.12 16.73
C THR A 688 5.72 13.71 18.21
N LYS A 689 5.20 14.59 19.07
CA LYS A 689 5.15 14.37 20.53
C LYS A 689 3.79 14.70 21.12
N THR A 690 3.40 13.96 22.15
CA THR A 690 2.23 14.30 22.98
C THR A 690 2.48 15.61 23.74
N PRO A 691 1.45 16.24 24.33
CA PRO A 691 1.63 17.40 25.21
C PRO A 691 2.60 17.16 26.38
N GLU A 692 2.73 15.91 26.84
CA GLU A 692 3.66 15.48 27.90
C GLU A 692 5.09 15.20 27.39
N GLY A 693 5.32 15.26 26.08
CA GLY A 693 6.63 15.07 25.45
C GLY A 693 6.96 13.64 25.04
N GLU A 694 6.01 12.70 25.09
CA GLU A 694 6.19 11.31 24.64
C GLU A 694 6.17 11.27 23.11
N GLU A 695 7.17 10.65 22.50
CA GLU A 695 7.34 10.61 21.04
C GLU A 695 6.52 9.49 20.39
N TYR A 696 5.89 9.79 19.25
CA TYR A 696 5.16 8.81 18.44
C TYR A 696 5.17 9.20 16.95
N MET A 697 4.67 8.31 16.09
CA MET A 697 4.46 8.59 14.68
C MET A 697 3.01 9.02 14.48
N GLY A 698 2.79 10.28 14.13
CA GLY A 698 1.47 10.84 13.87
C GLY A 698 1.00 10.60 12.44
N TYR A 699 -0.31 10.53 12.29
CA TYR A 699 -1.04 10.42 11.03
C TYR A 699 -2.15 11.49 10.94
N GLY A 700 -3.07 11.40 9.97
CA GLY A 700 -4.13 12.42 9.79
C GLY A 700 -4.93 12.68 11.07
N GLY A 701 -5.12 13.97 11.38
CA GLY A 701 -5.81 14.43 12.59
C GLY A 701 -4.89 14.73 13.78
N ASP A 702 -3.65 14.20 13.81
CA ASP A 702 -2.70 14.46 14.91
C ASP A 702 -2.06 15.85 14.85
N PHE A 703 -2.22 16.55 13.73
CA PHE A 703 -1.69 17.90 13.50
C PHE A 703 -2.77 18.99 13.56
N GLY A 704 -4.01 18.62 13.93
CA GLY A 704 -5.16 19.52 13.96
C GLY A 704 -5.74 19.82 12.58
N ASP A 705 -5.42 19.00 11.59
CA ASP A 705 -5.89 19.04 10.22
C ASP A 705 -7.32 18.47 10.07
N GLU A 706 -8.16 19.17 9.31
CA GLU A 706 -9.55 18.79 9.02
C GLU A 706 -9.94 19.32 7.63
N PRO A 707 -10.53 18.50 6.73
CA PRO A 707 -10.80 17.06 6.89
C PRO A 707 -9.51 16.22 6.92
N ASN A 708 -9.57 14.97 7.39
CA ASN A 708 -8.44 14.03 7.31
C ASN A 708 -8.90 12.57 7.16
N ASP A 709 -8.00 11.72 6.67
CA ASP A 709 -8.26 10.28 6.43
C ASP A 709 -7.55 9.36 7.45
N TYR A 710 -7.29 9.87 8.66
CA TYR A 710 -6.72 9.11 9.79
C TYR A 710 -5.43 8.34 9.41
N ASN A 711 -5.37 7.04 9.70
CA ASN A 711 -4.21 6.19 9.55
C ASN A 711 -4.12 5.53 8.17
N PHE A 712 -4.91 5.96 7.18
CA PHE A 712 -4.87 5.37 5.83
C PHE A 712 -3.47 5.52 5.18
N VAL A 713 -2.72 6.55 5.57
CA VAL A 713 -1.31 6.80 5.21
C VAL A 713 -0.28 5.80 5.82
N MET A 714 -0.75 4.78 6.54
CA MET A 714 0.07 3.76 7.24
C MET A 714 -0.05 2.38 6.57
N ASP A 715 0.30 2.35 5.29
CA ASP A 715 0.02 1.32 4.29
C ASP A 715 1.27 0.58 3.74
N GLY A 716 2.39 0.67 4.45
CA GLY A 716 3.69 0.16 4.00
C GLY A 716 4.09 -1.25 4.44
N LEU A 717 4.93 -1.88 3.62
CA LEU A 717 5.70 -3.07 3.97
C LEU A 717 6.79 -2.81 5.03
N ILE A 718 7.15 -1.55 5.28
CA ILE A 718 8.03 -1.13 6.38
C ILE A 718 7.35 -0.04 7.23
N PHE A 719 7.70 0.02 8.51
CA PHE A 719 7.22 1.07 9.43
C PHE A 719 7.73 2.46 9.03
N SER A 720 7.21 3.52 9.64
CA SER A 720 7.57 4.92 9.30
C SER A 720 9.04 5.26 9.57
N ASN A 721 9.72 4.48 10.41
CA ASN A 721 11.17 4.56 10.63
C ASN A 721 12.01 3.71 9.64
N HIS A 722 11.34 3.10 8.65
CA HIS A 722 11.88 2.22 7.62
C HIS A 722 12.52 0.94 8.16
N THR A 723 11.92 0.38 9.21
CA THR A 723 12.24 -0.98 9.68
C THR A 723 11.25 -2.01 9.12
N PRO A 724 11.70 -3.22 8.74
CA PRO A 724 10.83 -4.23 8.14
C PRO A 724 9.63 -4.61 9.00
N THR A 725 8.43 -4.67 8.39
CA THR A 725 7.29 -5.35 9.00
C THR A 725 7.37 -6.87 8.74
N PRO A 726 6.56 -7.68 9.45
CA PRO A 726 6.36 -9.08 9.09
C PRO A 726 5.80 -9.26 7.66
N GLY A 727 5.09 -8.25 7.14
CA GLY A 727 4.58 -8.21 5.76
C GLY A 727 5.71 -8.30 4.73
N LEU A 728 6.76 -7.47 4.86
CA LEU A 728 7.92 -7.50 3.97
C LEU A 728 8.62 -8.86 4.00
N THR A 729 8.80 -9.43 5.19
CA THR A 729 9.46 -10.72 5.37
C THR A 729 8.66 -11.85 4.69
N ASN A 730 7.33 -11.82 4.80
CA ASN A 730 6.46 -12.78 4.11
C ASN A 730 6.44 -12.56 2.59
N TYR A 731 6.41 -11.31 2.13
CA TYR A 731 6.44 -11.00 0.70
C TYR A 731 7.75 -11.49 0.06
N ALA A 732 8.91 -11.22 0.68
CA ALA A 732 10.23 -11.66 0.20
C ALA A 732 10.31 -13.17 -0.05
N LYS A 733 9.64 -13.96 0.79
CA LYS A 733 9.52 -15.40 0.65
C LYS A 733 8.58 -15.80 -0.49
N ILE A 734 7.47 -15.11 -0.67
CA ILE A 734 6.51 -15.38 -1.76
C ILE A 734 7.16 -15.15 -3.14
N ILE A 735 7.98 -14.11 -3.26
CA ILE A 735 8.65 -13.72 -4.51
C ILE A 735 10.06 -14.30 -4.67
N GLU A 736 10.42 -15.29 -3.86
CA GLU A 736 11.77 -15.87 -3.83
C GLU A 736 12.19 -16.36 -5.23
N PRO A 737 13.46 -16.15 -5.62
CA PRO A 737 13.94 -16.46 -6.96
C PRO A 737 14.22 -17.95 -7.18
N VAL A 738 14.21 -18.77 -6.13
CA VAL A 738 14.35 -20.23 -6.21
C VAL A 738 13.27 -20.86 -5.36
N GLN A 739 12.39 -21.65 -5.97
CA GLN A 739 11.33 -22.32 -5.23
C GLN A 739 11.57 -23.83 -5.22
N CYS A 740 11.47 -24.43 -4.04
CA CYS A 740 11.45 -25.88 -3.85
C CYS A 740 10.05 -26.43 -4.12
N LEU A 741 9.89 -27.27 -5.14
CA LEU A 741 8.58 -27.75 -5.59
C LEU A 741 8.16 -29.07 -4.94
N ARG A 742 9.06 -30.06 -4.92
CA ARG A 742 8.75 -31.41 -4.44
C ARG A 742 10.00 -32.18 -4.04
N LEU A 743 9.85 -33.05 -3.05
CA LEU A 743 10.81 -34.06 -2.64
C LEU A 743 10.29 -35.45 -3.02
N HIS A 744 11.06 -36.21 -3.80
CA HIS A 744 10.74 -37.60 -4.15
C HIS A 744 11.97 -38.50 -3.98
N GLY A 745 11.93 -39.36 -2.96
CA GLY A 745 13.09 -40.16 -2.56
C GLY A 745 14.25 -39.25 -2.14
N SER A 746 15.40 -39.39 -2.79
CA SER A 746 16.59 -38.55 -2.57
C SER A 746 16.73 -37.40 -3.57
N LYS A 747 15.63 -36.95 -4.19
CA LYS A 747 15.65 -35.89 -5.21
C LYS A 747 14.73 -34.75 -4.85
N VAL A 748 15.27 -33.53 -4.81
CA VAL A 748 14.51 -32.29 -4.66
C VAL A 748 14.39 -31.63 -6.03
N THR A 749 13.16 -31.41 -6.48
CA THR A 749 12.90 -30.57 -7.65
C THR A 749 12.79 -29.12 -7.20
N ILE A 750 13.56 -28.25 -7.86
CA ILE A 750 13.51 -26.81 -7.70
C ILE A 750 13.10 -26.15 -9.03
N ILE A 751 12.63 -24.92 -8.99
CA ILE A 751 12.42 -24.08 -10.18
C ILE A 751 13.21 -22.78 -10.04
N ASN A 752 13.88 -22.39 -11.14
CA ASN A 752 14.51 -21.09 -11.27
C ASN A 752 13.46 -20.04 -11.63
N ARG A 753 13.21 -19.07 -10.74
CA ARG A 753 12.31 -17.93 -10.95
C ARG A 753 13.06 -16.61 -11.24
N TYR A 754 14.38 -16.66 -11.46
CA TYR A 754 15.07 -15.56 -12.15
C TYR A 754 14.58 -15.49 -13.60
N ASP A 755 14.56 -14.29 -14.16
CA ASP A 755 14.09 -14.01 -15.51
C ASP A 755 15.22 -14.12 -16.56
N ILE A 756 16.48 -13.89 -16.16
CA ILE A 756 17.62 -13.80 -17.09
C ILE A 756 18.76 -14.74 -16.70
N ILE A 757 19.09 -14.86 -15.41
CA ILE A 757 20.27 -15.62 -14.96
C ILE A 757 19.98 -17.09 -14.59
N SER A 758 21.04 -17.91 -14.63
CA SER A 758 21.03 -19.28 -14.11
C SER A 758 21.12 -19.29 -12.57
N LEU A 759 21.18 -20.48 -11.96
CA LEU A 759 21.38 -20.65 -10.52
C LEU A 759 22.86 -20.80 -10.11
N ASP A 760 23.79 -20.59 -11.04
CA ASP A 760 25.22 -20.89 -10.83
C ASP A 760 25.89 -19.99 -9.77
N HIS A 761 25.33 -18.80 -9.52
CA HIS A 761 25.78 -17.86 -8.49
C HIS A 761 25.36 -18.25 -7.07
N LEU A 762 24.55 -19.30 -6.91
CA LEU A 762 24.01 -19.73 -5.62
C LEU A 762 24.67 -21.01 -5.10
N LYS A 763 24.73 -21.13 -3.78
CA LYS A 763 24.99 -22.37 -3.05
C LYS A 763 23.75 -22.79 -2.26
N CYS A 764 23.57 -24.10 -2.10
CA CYS A 764 22.49 -24.69 -1.31
C CYS A 764 23.07 -25.43 -0.12
N VAL A 765 22.60 -25.17 1.09
CA VAL A 765 22.99 -25.91 2.31
C VAL A 765 21.74 -26.56 2.90
N TRP A 766 21.86 -27.79 3.40
CA TRP A 766 20.74 -28.51 3.99
C TRP A 766 20.86 -28.64 5.51
N SER A 767 19.73 -28.79 6.19
CA SER A 767 19.65 -29.24 7.58
C SER A 767 18.39 -30.09 7.79
N ILE A 768 18.38 -30.93 8.83
CA ILE A 768 17.17 -31.64 9.28
C ILE A 768 16.76 -31.11 10.65
N ILE A 769 15.52 -30.63 10.72
CA ILE A 769 14.94 -29.99 11.90
C ILE A 769 13.88 -30.91 12.46
N GLY A 770 13.98 -31.27 13.74
CA GLY A 770 12.97 -32.04 14.47
C GLY A 770 12.72 -31.46 15.86
N ASP A 771 11.75 -32.01 16.60
CA ASP A 771 11.42 -31.54 17.95
C ASP A 771 12.63 -31.67 18.90
N GLY A 772 13.18 -30.52 19.32
CA GLY A 772 14.40 -30.42 20.13
C GLY A 772 15.69 -30.85 19.43
N GLN A 773 15.68 -31.06 18.11
CA GLN A 773 16.79 -31.62 17.36
C GLN A 773 17.11 -30.81 16.10
N LEU A 774 18.39 -30.61 15.83
CA LEU A 774 18.92 -30.01 14.62
C LEU A 774 20.11 -30.85 14.16
N ILE A 775 20.04 -31.33 12.93
CA ILE A 775 21.16 -31.98 12.25
C ILE A 775 21.60 -31.04 11.14
N GLU A 776 22.71 -30.35 11.36
CA GLU A 776 23.30 -29.51 10.33
C GLU A 776 23.93 -30.36 9.23
N GLY A 777 23.63 -30.00 7.99
CA GLY A 777 24.17 -30.65 6.80
C GLY A 777 25.30 -29.86 6.15
N GLY A 778 25.71 -30.35 4.98
CA GLY A 778 26.72 -29.70 4.14
C GLY A 778 26.13 -28.98 2.93
N GLU A 779 27.00 -28.48 2.06
CA GLU A 779 26.60 -27.93 0.77
C GLU A 779 26.08 -29.05 -0.17
N LEU A 780 24.91 -28.82 -0.77
CA LEU A 780 24.38 -29.63 -1.87
C LEU A 780 24.82 -29.05 -3.21
N LYS A 781 25.17 -29.93 -4.14
CA LYS A 781 25.50 -29.55 -5.50
C LYS A 781 24.23 -29.14 -6.26
N ILE A 782 24.13 -27.86 -6.62
CA ILE A 782 23.15 -27.37 -7.59
C ILE A 782 23.66 -27.72 -9.01
N PRO A 783 22.86 -28.35 -9.88
CA PRO A 783 23.23 -28.55 -11.28
C PRO A 783 23.55 -27.23 -11.97
N THR A 784 24.64 -27.20 -12.73
CA THR A 784 25.06 -25.99 -13.45
C THR A 784 24.14 -25.71 -14.64
N GLY A 785 23.85 -24.43 -14.90
CA GLY A 785 23.13 -23.99 -16.09
C GLY A 785 21.62 -24.24 -16.07
N ILE A 786 20.99 -24.34 -14.89
CA ILE A 786 19.52 -24.33 -14.77
C ILE A 786 19.01 -22.98 -15.28
N LYS A 787 18.37 -22.99 -16.45
CA LYS A 787 17.93 -21.78 -17.15
C LYS A 787 16.78 -21.06 -16.42
N PRO A 788 16.60 -19.75 -16.65
CA PRO A 788 15.40 -19.03 -16.22
C PRO A 788 14.12 -19.81 -16.51
N HIS A 789 13.20 -19.79 -15.54
CA HIS A 789 11.85 -20.38 -15.63
C HIS A 789 11.81 -21.89 -15.86
N THR A 790 12.92 -22.61 -15.62
CA THR A 790 12.99 -24.07 -15.77
C THR A 790 13.21 -24.81 -14.46
N GLU A 791 12.76 -26.08 -14.42
CA GLU A 791 13.01 -26.97 -13.28
C GLU A 791 14.44 -27.52 -13.29
N GLY A 792 15.02 -27.68 -12.11
CA GLY A 792 16.26 -28.41 -11.85
C GLY A 792 16.08 -29.46 -10.76
N THR A 793 17.02 -30.41 -10.66
CA THR A 793 16.98 -31.46 -9.63
C THR A 793 18.25 -31.46 -8.79
N ILE A 794 18.10 -31.24 -7.49
CA ILE A 794 19.17 -31.40 -6.51
C ILE A 794 19.12 -32.82 -5.95
N HIS A 795 20.27 -33.48 -5.92
CA HIS A 795 20.43 -34.82 -5.38
C HIS A 795 20.87 -34.75 -3.91
N LEU A 796 20.15 -35.49 -3.08
CA LEU A 796 20.38 -35.62 -1.64
C LEU A 796 21.25 -36.85 -1.40
N ASP A 797 22.55 -36.72 -1.65
CA ASP A 797 23.49 -37.82 -1.49
C ASP A 797 23.66 -38.16 0.01
N SER A 798 23.21 -39.35 0.40
CA SER A 798 23.42 -39.93 1.75
C SER A 798 22.89 -39.09 2.92
N LEU A 799 21.64 -38.64 2.87
CA LEU A 799 21.01 -38.03 4.05
C LEU A 799 20.99 -39.01 5.23
N PRO A 800 21.29 -38.54 6.45
CA PRO A 800 21.12 -39.36 7.64
C PRO A 800 19.63 -39.71 7.82
N PRO A 801 19.32 -40.82 8.52
CA PRO A 801 17.94 -41.15 8.84
C PRO A 801 17.30 -39.98 9.62
N PRO A 802 16.03 -39.65 9.34
CA PRO A 802 15.35 -38.60 10.06
C PRO A 802 15.28 -38.94 11.55
N PRO A 803 15.33 -37.93 12.43
CA PRO A 803 15.18 -38.15 13.86
C PRO A 803 13.81 -38.74 14.20
N VAL A 804 13.71 -39.34 15.39
CA VAL A 804 12.44 -39.86 15.90
C VAL A 804 11.48 -38.71 16.19
N GLY A 805 10.29 -38.74 15.58
CA GLY A 805 9.27 -37.69 15.71
C GLY A 805 9.09 -36.89 14.42
N GLU A 806 8.32 -35.81 14.48
CA GLU A 806 8.15 -34.93 13.32
C GLU A 806 9.49 -34.32 12.94
N SER A 807 9.80 -34.31 11.64
CA SER A 807 11.02 -33.70 11.13
C SER A 807 10.86 -33.16 9.73
N TYR A 808 11.69 -32.17 9.40
CA TYR A 808 11.71 -31.45 8.14
C TYR A 808 13.13 -31.40 7.58
N LEU A 809 13.27 -31.63 6.28
CA LEU A 809 14.44 -31.22 5.51
C LEU A 809 14.29 -29.72 5.22
N HIS A 810 15.28 -28.93 5.61
CA HIS A 810 15.37 -27.50 5.33
C HIS A 810 16.53 -27.25 4.37
N LEU A 811 16.34 -26.36 3.39
CA LEU A 811 17.31 -26.04 2.35
C LEU A 811 17.47 -24.52 2.25
N ASP A 812 18.66 -23.99 2.48
CA ASP A 812 18.97 -22.57 2.31
C ASP A 812 19.71 -22.32 1.00
N PHE A 813 19.23 -21.34 0.21
CA PHE A 813 19.90 -20.87 -1.00
C PHE A 813 20.52 -19.50 -0.74
N SER A 814 21.83 -19.38 -0.90
CA SER A 814 22.57 -18.15 -0.61
C SER A 814 23.60 -17.80 -1.68
N LEU A 815 23.97 -16.51 -1.73
CA LEU A 815 24.98 -16.01 -2.66
C LEU A 815 26.34 -16.67 -2.44
N ARG A 816 27.02 -17.09 -3.52
CA ARG A 816 28.41 -17.57 -3.48
C ARG A 816 29.43 -16.45 -3.33
N HIS A 817 29.14 -15.29 -3.91
CA HIS A 817 30.05 -14.15 -4.00
C HIS A 817 29.36 -12.86 -3.58
N ASP A 818 30.15 -11.84 -3.26
CA ASP A 818 29.65 -10.49 -3.01
C ASP A 818 28.99 -9.92 -4.27
N THR A 819 27.91 -9.17 -4.09
CA THR A 819 27.24 -8.38 -5.12
C THR A 819 27.26 -6.89 -4.72
N SER A 820 26.74 -6.01 -5.58
CA SER A 820 26.58 -4.58 -5.25
C SER A 820 25.63 -4.32 -4.07
N TRP A 821 24.74 -5.27 -3.77
CA TRP A 821 23.65 -5.09 -2.79
C TRP A 821 23.75 -6.00 -1.55
N ALA A 822 24.50 -7.09 -1.59
CA ALA A 822 24.70 -7.99 -0.44
C ALA A 822 26.04 -8.72 -0.47
N LYS A 823 26.44 -9.23 0.71
CA LYS A 823 27.64 -10.05 0.87
C LYS A 823 27.38 -11.52 0.53
N ALA A 824 28.44 -12.25 0.19
CA ALA A 824 28.39 -13.69 0.08
C ALA A 824 27.77 -14.31 1.34
N GLY A 825 26.89 -15.31 1.17
CA GLY A 825 26.14 -15.93 2.26
C GLY A 825 24.77 -15.31 2.57
N HIS A 826 24.40 -14.18 1.95
CA HIS A 826 23.01 -13.67 2.03
C HIS A 826 22.03 -14.71 1.47
N ILE A 827 21.01 -15.06 2.27
CA ILE A 827 19.96 -16.03 1.90
C ILE A 827 18.94 -15.33 0.99
N VAL A 828 18.71 -15.89 -0.19
CA VAL A 828 17.72 -15.38 -1.15
C VAL A 828 16.43 -16.21 -1.16
N ALA A 829 16.51 -17.47 -0.75
CA ALA A 829 15.38 -18.39 -0.71
C ALA A 829 15.65 -19.51 0.28
N PHE A 830 14.60 -20.15 0.80
CA PHE A 830 14.71 -21.39 1.55
C PHE A 830 13.59 -22.37 1.16
N GLY A 831 13.74 -23.66 1.42
CA GLY A 831 12.72 -24.67 1.12
C GLY A 831 12.60 -25.71 2.23
N GLU A 832 11.39 -26.22 2.45
CA GLU A 832 11.12 -27.18 3.53
C GLU A 832 10.27 -28.35 3.07
N PHE A 833 10.64 -29.56 3.50
CA PHE A 833 9.89 -30.79 3.22
C PHE A 833 9.77 -31.64 4.47
N ARG A 834 8.54 -32.03 4.83
CA ARG A 834 8.30 -32.95 5.94
C ARG A 834 8.88 -34.34 5.61
N LEU A 835 9.76 -34.84 6.47
CA LEU A 835 10.37 -36.17 6.36
C LEU A 835 9.62 -37.22 7.18
N ALA A 836 9.10 -36.84 8.35
CA ALA A 836 8.35 -37.71 9.23
C ALA A 836 7.10 -37.00 9.78
N PRO A 837 5.96 -37.70 9.95
CA PRO A 837 4.73 -37.10 10.44
C PRO A 837 4.78 -36.77 11.93
N PRO A 838 3.93 -35.83 12.41
CA PRO A 838 3.77 -35.57 13.84
C PRO A 838 3.25 -36.78 14.61
N LEU A 839 3.61 -36.85 15.89
CA LEU A 839 2.96 -37.75 16.84
C LEU A 839 1.53 -37.25 17.11
N SER A 840 0.56 -38.16 17.09
CA SER A 840 -0.82 -37.79 17.42
C SER A 840 -0.93 -37.33 18.87
N LEU A 841 -1.90 -36.46 19.14
CA LEU A 841 -2.15 -36.01 20.51
C LEU A 841 -2.52 -37.18 21.43
N ALA A 842 -3.21 -38.21 20.91
CA ALA A 842 -3.53 -39.42 21.66
C ALA A 842 -2.27 -40.19 22.09
N HIS A 843 -1.26 -40.26 21.22
CA HIS A 843 0.03 -40.86 21.54
C HIS A 843 0.80 -40.01 22.56
N SER A 844 0.79 -38.68 22.40
CA SER A 844 1.39 -37.74 23.37
C SER A 844 0.76 -37.87 24.76
N ARG A 845 -0.56 -38.05 24.81
CA ARG A 845 -1.29 -38.34 26.06
C ARG A 845 -0.87 -39.67 26.67
N TYR A 846 -0.70 -40.72 25.87
CA TYR A 846 -0.25 -42.02 26.37
C TYR A 846 1.14 -41.93 27.02
N LEU A 847 2.08 -41.22 26.39
CA LEU A 847 3.43 -40.99 26.94
C LEU A 847 3.43 -40.13 28.22
N ALA A 848 2.45 -39.24 28.38
CA ALA A 848 2.29 -38.39 29.57
C ALA A 848 1.65 -39.13 30.77
N VAL A 849 1.11 -40.34 30.57
CA VAL A 849 0.38 -41.10 31.60
C VAL A 849 1.29 -42.18 32.18
N ALA A 850 1.79 -41.97 33.41
CA ALA A 850 2.21 -43.07 34.26
C ALA A 850 0.95 -43.64 34.98
N PRO A 851 0.58 -44.92 34.79
CA PRO A 851 -0.64 -45.52 35.34
C PRO A 851 -0.77 -45.50 36.87
N GLU A 852 0.30 -45.19 37.60
CA GLU A 852 0.38 -45.35 39.07
C GLU A 852 -0.08 -44.12 39.88
N HIS A 853 -0.63 -43.07 39.25
CA HIS A 853 -0.76 -41.75 39.87
C HIS A 853 -2.12 -41.07 39.59
N CYS A 854 -3.18 -41.56 40.24
CA CYS A 854 -4.54 -41.03 40.12
C CYS A 854 -4.74 -39.76 40.97
N PRO A 855 -5.42 -38.71 40.47
CA PRO A 855 -5.70 -37.53 41.28
C PRO A 855 -6.73 -37.81 42.38
N THR A 856 -6.58 -37.13 43.51
CA THR A 856 -7.62 -37.01 44.53
C THR A 856 -8.48 -35.78 44.26
N MET A 857 -9.72 -35.80 44.75
CA MET A 857 -10.67 -34.70 44.55
C MET A 857 -11.43 -34.45 45.85
N GLU A 858 -11.58 -33.18 46.19
CA GLU A 858 -12.37 -32.69 47.30
C GLU A 858 -13.31 -31.58 46.81
N GLN A 859 -14.57 -31.65 47.18
CA GLN A 859 -15.52 -30.58 46.91
C GLN A 859 -15.54 -29.61 48.09
N ILE A 860 -15.31 -28.33 47.83
CA ILE A 860 -15.31 -27.28 48.85
C ILE A 860 -16.26 -26.15 48.45
N THR A 861 -16.64 -25.33 49.43
CA THR A 861 -17.31 -24.05 49.18
C THR A 861 -16.39 -22.92 49.62
N SER A 862 -15.98 -22.08 48.67
CA SER A 862 -15.11 -20.92 48.94
C SER A 862 -15.83 -19.66 48.52
N ASN A 863 -15.97 -18.69 49.43
CA ASN A 863 -16.73 -17.45 49.21
C ASN A 863 -18.14 -17.68 48.64
N GLY A 864 -18.84 -18.71 49.13
CA GLY A 864 -20.17 -19.07 48.66
C GLY A 864 -20.23 -19.79 47.31
N THR A 865 -19.09 -20.05 46.66
CA THR A 865 -19.02 -20.70 45.35
C THR A 865 -18.55 -22.16 45.48
N PRO A 866 -19.29 -23.15 44.95
CA PRO A 866 -18.86 -24.55 44.95
C PRO A 866 -17.69 -24.78 44.00
N LYS A 867 -16.61 -25.36 44.51
CA LYS A 867 -15.38 -25.68 43.77
C LYS A 867 -15.01 -27.15 43.93
N LEU A 868 -14.31 -27.70 42.94
CA LEU A 868 -13.63 -28.99 43.03
C LEU A 868 -12.13 -28.73 43.12
N VAL A 869 -11.51 -29.12 44.23
CA VAL A 869 -10.05 -29.09 44.41
C VAL A 869 -9.50 -30.44 44.02
N ILE A 870 -8.66 -30.47 43.00
CA ILE A 870 -8.11 -31.69 42.41
C ILE A 870 -6.62 -31.69 42.70
N ARG A 871 -6.11 -32.74 43.36
CA ARG A 871 -4.69 -32.85 43.73
C ARG A 871 -4.07 -34.01 43.00
N SER A 872 -3.01 -33.72 42.25
CA SER A 872 -2.13 -34.75 41.69
C SER A 872 -1.18 -35.27 42.76
N SER A 873 -0.68 -36.49 42.57
CA SER A 873 0.43 -37.04 43.36
C SER A 873 1.78 -36.33 43.13
N TRP A 874 1.86 -35.46 42.12
CA TRP A 874 3.07 -34.69 41.77
C TRP A 874 3.05 -33.28 42.41
N GLY A 875 2.14 -33.05 43.36
CA GLY A 875 2.00 -31.78 44.10
C GLY A 875 1.42 -30.63 43.27
N THR A 876 0.85 -30.92 42.10
CA THR A 876 0.00 -29.96 41.36
C THR A 876 -1.43 -29.98 41.93
N VAL A 877 -2.00 -28.79 42.11
CA VAL A 877 -3.35 -28.58 42.64
C VAL A 877 -4.13 -27.71 41.65
N TRP A 878 -5.30 -28.20 41.23
CA TRP A 878 -6.24 -27.46 40.39
C TRP A 878 -7.48 -27.10 41.19
N GLU A 879 -8.04 -25.92 40.94
CA GLU A 879 -9.41 -25.59 41.38
C GLU A 879 -10.31 -25.39 40.17
N PHE A 880 -11.37 -26.18 40.12
CA PHE A 880 -12.42 -26.08 39.12
C PHE A 880 -13.64 -25.42 39.75
N ASP A 881 -14.10 -24.32 39.17
CA ASP A 881 -15.29 -23.61 39.63
C ASP A 881 -16.53 -24.24 39.00
N GLN A 882 -17.42 -24.80 39.82
CA GLN A 882 -18.62 -25.47 39.33
C GLN A 882 -19.68 -24.49 38.84
N THR A 883 -19.69 -23.26 39.35
CA THR A 883 -20.61 -22.21 38.94
C THR A 883 -20.23 -21.65 37.59
N MET A 884 -18.93 -21.43 37.32
CA MET A 884 -18.42 -20.98 36.03
C MET A 884 -18.24 -22.12 35.01
N GLY A 885 -18.11 -23.36 35.51
CA GLY A 885 -17.80 -24.53 34.69
C GLY A 885 -16.42 -24.48 34.06
N THR A 886 -15.43 -23.90 34.73
CA THR A 886 -14.07 -23.78 34.18
C THR A 886 -12.99 -23.88 35.25
N LEU A 887 -11.75 -24.12 34.81
CA LEU A 887 -10.56 -24.10 35.64
C LEU A 887 -10.19 -22.66 36.01
N THR A 888 -10.09 -22.37 37.31
CA THR A 888 -9.84 -21.01 37.85
C THR A 888 -8.52 -20.89 38.61
N SER A 889 -7.92 -22.00 39.03
CA SER A 889 -6.63 -22.00 39.73
C SER A 889 -5.80 -23.21 39.34
N TRP A 890 -4.49 -23.01 39.20
CA TRP A 890 -3.48 -24.05 38.98
C TRP A 890 -2.22 -23.69 39.77
N LYS A 891 -1.93 -24.47 40.81
CA LYS A 891 -0.71 -24.35 41.63
C LYS A 891 0.20 -25.55 41.40
N ARG A 892 1.52 -25.34 41.42
CA ARG A 892 2.52 -26.40 41.27
C ARG A 892 3.42 -26.47 42.48
N LEU A 893 3.95 -27.67 42.76
CA LEU A 893 4.88 -27.88 43.88
C LEU A 893 6.15 -27.03 43.78
N ALA A 894 6.64 -26.79 42.56
CA ALA A 894 7.83 -25.97 42.34
C ALA A 894 7.64 -24.50 42.75
N PHE A 895 6.40 -24.03 42.85
CA PHE A 895 6.05 -22.66 43.25
C PHE A 895 4.64 -22.65 43.88
N PRO A 896 4.51 -23.17 45.12
CA PRO A 896 3.21 -23.48 45.72
C PRO A 896 2.40 -22.22 46.06
N ASP A 897 3.07 -21.08 46.22
CA ASP A 897 2.45 -19.79 46.56
C ASP A 897 1.94 -19.04 45.32
N THR A 898 2.35 -19.43 44.12
CA THR A 898 1.90 -18.82 42.86
C THR A 898 0.70 -19.59 42.29
N ASN A 899 -0.43 -18.91 42.13
CA ASN A 899 -1.46 -19.39 41.20
C ASN A 899 -1.03 -19.02 39.77
N VAL A 900 -0.82 -20.03 38.92
CA VAL A 900 -0.40 -19.84 37.54
C VAL A 900 -1.46 -19.10 36.74
N LEU A 901 -2.74 -19.31 37.02
CA LEU A 901 -3.84 -18.68 36.29
C LEU A 901 -4.21 -17.34 36.93
N THR A 902 -3.98 -16.24 36.22
CA THR A 902 -4.47 -14.90 36.60
C THR A 902 -5.87 -14.63 36.07
N GLU A 903 -6.22 -15.25 34.93
CA GLU A 903 -7.58 -15.26 34.37
C GLU A 903 -7.99 -16.71 34.09
N PRO A 904 -9.28 -17.06 34.28
CA PRO A 904 -9.77 -18.41 34.06
C PRO A 904 -9.73 -18.78 32.58
N LEU A 905 -9.72 -20.08 32.32
CA LEU A 905 -9.79 -20.60 30.96
C LEU A 905 -11.17 -20.32 30.34
N THR A 906 -11.21 -19.56 29.24
CA THR A 906 -12.46 -19.17 28.56
C THR A 906 -12.35 -19.33 27.05
N PHE A 907 -13.47 -19.26 26.33
CA PHE A 907 -13.47 -19.31 24.86
C PHE A 907 -13.05 -17.97 24.27
N SER A 908 -12.25 -18.01 23.20
CA SER A 908 -11.87 -16.84 22.40
C SER A 908 -12.35 -17.01 20.97
N LEU A 909 -13.26 -16.14 20.53
CA LEU A 909 -13.85 -16.17 19.18
C LEU A 909 -13.55 -14.93 18.34
N TYR A 910 -12.93 -13.93 18.96
CA TYR A 910 -12.71 -12.58 18.44
C TYR A 910 -11.21 -12.23 18.51
N ARG A 911 -10.75 -11.37 17.60
CA ARG A 911 -9.45 -10.68 17.66
C ARG A 911 -9.70 -9.18 17.55
N ALA A 912 -8.78 -8.36 18.06
CA ALA A 912 -8.81 -6.92 17.81
C ALA A 912 -8.79 -6.68 16.29
N LEU A 913 -9.53 -5.69 15.82
CA LEU A 913 -9.64 -5.49 14.38
C LEU A 913 -8.29 -5.07 13.80
N THR A 914 -7.87 -5.76 12.75
CA THR A 914 -6.83 -5.25 11.86
C THR A 914 -7.40 -4.19 10.93
N ASP A 915 -6.56 -3.39 10.28
CA ASP A 915 -7.04 -2.42 9.29
C ASP A 915 -7.78 -3.10 8.13
N ASN A 916 -7.34 -4.30 7.76
CA ASN A 916 -8.02 -5.16 6.79
C ASN A 916 -9.41 -5.62 7.26
N ASP A 917 -9.59 -5.87 8.56
CA ASP A 917 -10.91 -6.21 9.11
C ASP A 917 -11.84 -4.98 9.15
N ARG A 918 -11.29 -3.77 9.35
CA ARG A 918 -12.04 -2.51 9.39
C ARG A 918 -12.57 -2.12 8.00
N GLY A 919 -11.72 -2.20 6.97
CA GLY A 919 -12.12 -1.95 5.58
C GLY A 919 -12.91 -3.10 4.95
N GLY A 920 -12.62 -4.33 5.37
CA GLY A 920 -13.25 -5.55 4.85
C GLY A 920 -14.62 -5.87 5.45
N SER A 921 -15.29 -6.88 4.87
CA SER A 921 -16.64 -7.27 5.31
C SER A 921 -16.69 -8.02 6.66
N ALA A 922 -15.57 -8.59 7.11
CA ALA A 922 -15.51 -9.43 8.32
C ALA A 922 -15.66 -8.62 9.62
N GLY A 923 -14.95 -7.50 9.79
CA GLY A 923 -15.03 -6.69 11.01
C GLY A 923 -16.42 -6.09 11.23
N GLY A 924 -17.08 -5.66 10.16
CA GLY A 924 -18.48 -5.24 10.19
C GLY A 924 -19.43 -6.36 10.64
N ASP A 925 -19.26 -7.58 10.13
CA ASP A 925 -20.03 -8.77 10.57
C ASP A 925 -19.78 -9.09 12.06
N TRP A 926 -18.53 -9.03 12.52
CA TRP A 926 -18.18 -9.29 13.93
C TRP A 926 -18.76 -8.25 14.88
N ARG A 927 -18.74 -6.96 14.51
CA ARG A 927 -19.38 -5.90 15.29
C ARG A 927 -20.90 -6.07 15.33
N ASN A 928 -21.54 -6.30 14.19
CA ASN A 928 -23.00 -6.47 14.09
C ASN A 928 -23.51 -7.73 14.82
N SER A 929 -22.73 -8.81 14.79
CA SER A 929 -23.01 -10.05 15.52
C SER A 929 -22.58 -10.02 16.98
N ARG A 930 -21.98 -8.90 17.46
CA ARG A 930 -21.45 -8.72 18.82
C ARG A 930 -20.42 -9.78 19.23
N LEU A 931 -19.60 -10.23 18.28
CA LEU A 931 -18.60 -11.27 18.50
C LEU A 931 -17.59 -10.91 19.59
N HIS A 932 -17.23 -9.63 19.70
CA HIS A 932 -16.38 -9.06 20.77
C HIS A 932 -17.01 -9.11 22.17
N GLN A 933 -18.29 -9.45 22.30
CA GLN A 933 -19.03 -9.47 23.58
C GLN A 933 -19.41 -10.90 24.03
N VAL A 934 -18.94 -11.93 23.33
CA VAL A 934 -19.29 -13.32 23.65
C VAL A 934 -18.77 -13.72 25.02
N LYS A 935 -19.62 -14.39 25.81
CA LYS A 935 -19.26 -14.96 27.10
C LYS A 935 -19.79 -16.37 27.22
N ALA A 936 -19.06 -17.22 27.94
CA ALA A 936 -19.50 -18.57 28.26
C ALA A 936 -20.51 -18.55 29.40
N HIS A 937 -21.70 -19.08 29.16
CA HIS A 937 -22.75 -19.28 30.17
C HIS A 937 -22.84 -20.77 30.52
N PRO A 938 -22.45 -21.18 31.74
CA PRO A 938 -22.52 -22.57 32.15
C PRO A 938 -23.97 -23.04 32.29
N LEU A 939 -24.25 -24.23 31.78
CA LEU A 939 -25.55 -24.87 31.81
C LEU A 939 -25.57 -26.07 32.75
N GLN A 940 -24.49 -26.86 32.72
CA GLN A 940 -24.37 -28.07 33.52
C GLN A 940 -22.89 -28.45 33.67
N VAL A 941 -22.51 -28.85 34.89
CA VAL A 941 -21.22 -29.48 35.17
C VAL A 941 -21.49 -30.87 35.73
N LYS A 942 -20.80 -31.87 35.17
CA LYS A 942 -20.79 -33.26 35.65
C LYS A 942 -19.35 -33.70 35.86
N TRP A 943 -19.12 -34.60 36.81
CA TRP A 943 -17.81 -35.21 36.98
C TRP A 943 -17.94 -36.67 37.38
N GLU A 944 -16.99 -37.48 36.94
CA GLU A 944 -16.92 -38.90 37.27
C GLU A 944 -15.47 -39.37 37.33
N ARG A 945 -15.23 -40.41 38.12
CA ARG A 945 -13.95 -41.12 38.12
C ARG A 945 -14.01 -42.20 37.05
N ARG A 946 -13.05 -42.21 36.14
CA ARG A 946 -12.96 -43.19 35.05
C ARG A 946 -12.36 -44.52 35.55
N PRO A 947 -12.56 -45.63 34.81
CA PRO A 947 -12.01 -46.94 35.18
C PRO A 947 -10.48 -46.97 35.29
N ASP A 948 -9.79 -46.08 34.57
CA ASP A 948 -8.33 -45.92 34.63
C ASP A 948 -7.86 -45.04 35.82
N GLY A 949 -8.79 -44.66 36.70
CA GLY A 949 -8.54 -43.86 37.90
C GLY A 949 -8.41 -42.35 37.66
N SER A 950 -8.46 -41.89 36.40
CA SER A 950 -8.49 -40.46 36.06
C SER A 950 -9.79 -39.79 36.49
N LEU A 951 -9.73 -38.48 36.78
CA LEU A 951 -10.93 -37.68 37.05
C LEU A 951 -11.32 -36.96 35.76
N GLU A 952 -12.59 -37.09 35.34
CA GLU A 952 -13.13 -36.36 34.21
C GLU A 952 -14.25 -35.42 34.65
N ILE A 953 -14.15 -34.16 34.24
CA ILE A 953 -15.17 -33.12 34.45
C ILE A 953 -15.69 -32.71 33.08
N THR A 954 -16.99 -32.84 32.86
CA THR A 954 -17.69 -32.37 31.66
C THR A 954 -18.50 -31.13 31.97
N ALA A 955 -18.17 -30.01 31.34
CA ALA A 955 -18.91 -28.76 31.42
C ALA A 955 -19.65 -28.48 30.11
N HIS A 956 -20.93 -28.19 30.20
CA HIS A 956 -21.75 -27.72 29.10
C HIS A 956 -21.94 -26.21 29.22
N HIS A 957 -21.58 -25.45 28.20
CA HIS A 957 -21.81 -24.01 28.15
C HIS A 957 -22.63 -23.63 26.92
N ARG A 958 -23.29 -22.47 27.03
CA ARG A 958 -23.72 -21.67 25.88
C ARG A 958 -22.79 -20.46 25.79
N VAL A 959 -21.96 -20.40 24.75
CA VAL A 959 -21.11 -19.24 24.45
C VAL A 959 -21.88 -18.31 23.53
N ALA A 960 -22.33 -17.16 24.02
CA ALA A 960 -23.20 -16.27 23.27
C ALA A 960 -22.94 -14.80 23.64
N PRO A 961 -23.22 -13.85 22.74
CA PRO A 961 -23.21 -12.43 23.08
C PRO A 961 -24.54 -12.01 23.75
N PRO A 962 -24.57 -10.84 24.41
CA PRO A 962 -25.82 -10.26 24.86
C PRO A 962 -26.74 -9.88 23.69
N ALA A 963 -28.05 -9.80 23.97
CA ALA A 963 -29.11 -9.32 23.08
C ALA A 963 -29.40 -10.11 21.78
N LEU A 964 -28.54 -11.04 21.37
CA LEU A 964 -28.74 -11.85 20.15
C LEU A 964 -29.10 -13.31 20.48
N ASN A 965 -29.79 -13.97 19.56
CA ASN A 965 -30.27 -15.33 19.76
C ASN A 965 -29.19 -16.40 19.51
N TRP A 966 -28.23 -16.11 18.63
CA TRP A 966 -27.19 -17.08 18.29
C TRP A 966 -26.30 -17.42 19.48
N GLY A 967 -25.72 -18.62 19.45
CA GLY A 967 -24.70 -19.04 20.42
C GLY A 967 -24.06 -20.36 20.03
N LEU A 968 -22.96 -20.72 20.68
CA LEU A 968 -22.35 -22.03 20.57
C LEU A 968 -22.70 -22.86 21.80
N MET A 969 -23.32 -24.01 21.57
CA MET A 969 -23.48 -25.03 22.59
C MET A 969 -22.18 -25.82 22.64
N THR A 970 -21.43 -25.66 23.72
CA THR A 970 -20.14 -26.32 23.91
C THR A 970 -20.25 -27.42 24.94
N THR A 971 -19.49 -28.49 24.73
CA THR A 971 -19.22 -29.54 25.69
C THR A 971 -17.72 -29.63 25.84
N THR A 972 -17.21 -29.24 27.00
CA THR A 972 -15.79 -29.26 27.34
C THR A 972 -15.53 -30.35 28.37
N SER A 973 -14.74 -31.35 28.00
CA SER A 973 -14.27 -32.40 28.91
C SER A 973 -12.84 -32.09 29.37
N TYR A 974 -12.64 -32.05 30.68
CA TYR A 974 -11.36 -31.90 31.36
C TYR A 974 -11.00 -33.22 32.03
N ARG A 975 -9.96 -33.89 31.54
CA ARG A 975 -9.46 -35.14 32.12
C ARG A 975 -8.11 -34.92 32.78
N PHE A 976 -8.09 -35.08 34.10
CA PHE A 976 -6.93 -34.87 34.95
C PHE A 976 -6.18 -36.18 35.16
N VAL A 977 -4.90 -36.22 34.79
CA VAL A 977 -4.02 -37.40 34.96
C VAL A 977 -2.60 -36.93 35.28
N GLY A 978 -1.97 -37.51 36.31
CA GLY A 978 -0.64 -37.08 36.73
C GLY A 978 -0.63 -35.57 37.05
N GLY A 979 0.33 -34.83 36.48
CA GLY A 979 0.43 -33.37 36.56
C GLY A 979 -0.22 -32.61 35.39
N SER A 980 -1.05 -33.26 34.58
CA SER A 980 -1.56 -32.74 33.31
C SER A 980 -3.09 -32.75 33.25
N VAL A 981 -3.65 -31.88 32.40
CA VAL A 981 -5.08 -31.85 32.07
C VAL A 981 -5.28 -31.91 30.56
N SER A 982 -5.99 -32.94 30.10
CA SER A 982 -6.43 -33.06 28.71
C SER A 982 -7.78 -32.40 28.55
N ILE A 983 -7.89 -31.45 27.62
CA ILE A 983 -9.10 -30.68 27.36
C ILE A 983 -9.61 -31.05 25.97
N SER A 984 -10.87 -31.45 25.92
CA SER A 984 -11.58 -31.81 24.68
C SER A 984 -12.81 -30.95 24.54
N VAL A 985 -12.95 -30.24 23.43
CA VAL A 985 -14.11 -29.38 23.16
C VAL A 985 -14.87 -29.91 21.96
N SER A 986 -16.20 -29.97 22.09
CA SER A 986 -17.13 -30.07 20.97
C SER A 986 -18.08 -28.88 21.03
N ALA A 987 -18.16 -28.08 19.98
CA ALA A 987 -18.98 -26.89 19.90
C ALA A 987 -19.89 -26.92 18.66
N LYS A 988 -21.16 -26.59 18.86
CA LYS A 988 -22.17 -26.53 17.80
C LYS A 988 -22.84 -25.18 17.81
N ILE A 989 -22.80 -24.47 16.69
CA ILE A 989 -23.47 -23.18 16.55
C ILE A 989 -24.98 -23.36 16.36
N ASN A 990 -25.78 -22.52 17.00
CA ASN A 990 -27.24 -22.49 16.83
C ASN A 990 -27.79 -21.06 16.87
N GLY A 991 -29.10 -20.94 16.61
CA GLY A 991 -29.85 -19.69 16.67
C GLY A 991 -29.83 -18.85 15.38
N TYR A 992 -30.58 -17.75 15.41
CA TYR A 992 -30.72 -16.83 14.29
C TYR A 992 -29.73 -15.65 14.39
N ARG A 993 -29.46 -15.00 13.24
CA ARG A 993 -28.52 -13.88 13.13
C ARG A 993 -27.11 -14.22 13.65
N LYS A 994 -26.67 -15.44 13.39
CA LYS A 994 -25.28 -15.86 13.63
C LYS A 994 -24.31 -15.03 12.79
N PRO A 995 -23.05 -14.82 13.25
CA PRO A 995 -22.02 -14.28 12.39
C PRO A 995 -21.88 -15.14 11.12
N ARG A 996 -21.38 -14.54 10.05
CA ARG A 996 -20.94 -15.28 8.86
C ARG A 996 -19.58 -15.93 9.11
N TRP A 997 -18.71 -15.23 9.83
CA TRP A 997 -17.35 -15.68 10.12
C TRP A 997 -17.00 -15.50 11.59
N PHE A 998 -16.16 -16.39 12.12
CA PHE A 998 -15.44 -16.14 13.37
C PHE A 998 -14.07 -15.54 13.06
N ALA A 999 -13.55 -14.74 13.99
CA ALA A 999 -12.20 -14.18 13.85
C ALA A 999 -11.14 -15.23 14.21
N LYS A 1000 -11.43 -16.04 15.23
CA LYS A 1000 -10.65 -17.22 15.61
C LYS A 1000 -11.51 -18.21 16.39
N PHE A 1001 -10.98 -19.39 16.66
CA PHE A 1001 -11.61 -20.38 17.54
C PHE A 1001 -10.57 -20.98 18.48
N GLY A 1002 -10.60 -20.55 19.74
CA GLY A 1002 -9.54 -20.82 20.71
C GLY A 1002 -9.97 -20.80 22.16
N LEU A 1003 -8.99 -21.00 23.04
CA LEU A 1003 -9.09 -20.80 24.48
C LEU A 1003 -8.20 -19.63 24.89
N LYS A 1004 -8.70 -18.75 25.76
CA LYS A 1004 -7.97 -17.63 26.37
C LYS A 1004 -7.77 -17.90 27.86
N LEU A 1005 -6.60 -17.54 28.38
CA LEU A 1005 -6.24 -17.60 29.78
C LEU A 1005 -5.19 -16.55 30.12
N GLY A 1006 -5.08 -16.18 31.39
CA GLY A 1006 -4.04 -15.30 31.91
C GLY A 1006 -3.00 -16.11 32.68
N LEU A 1007 -1.71 -15.84 32.45
CA LEU A 1007 -0.60 -16.52 33.12
C LEU A 1007 0.25 -15.56 33.97
N ALA A 1008 0.47 -15.94 35.23
CA ALA A 1008 1.40 -15.27 36.14
C ALA A 1008 2.85 -15.69 35.87
N ASP A 1009 3.79 -14.77 36.13
CA ASP A 1009 5.24 -15.03 36.19
C ASP A 1009 5.87 -15.65 34.94
N VAL A 1010 5.30 -15.42 33.75
CA VAL A 1010 5.88 -15.84 32.46
C VAL A 1010 6.81 -14.75 31.91
N GLU A 1011 8.00 -15.14 31.47
CA GLU A 1011 9.02 -14.26 30.86
C GLU A 1011 9.25 -14.60 29.38
N SER A 1012 9.27 -15.90 29.04
CA SER A 1012 9.53 -16.37 27.66
C SER A 1012 8.60 -17.52 27.26
N ALA A 1013 8.54 -17.76 25.95
CA ALA A 1013 7.88 -18.90 25.34
C ALA A 1013 8.89 -19.68 24.48
N LYS A 1014 8.84 -21.01 24.59
CA LYS A 1014 9.53 -21.97 23.72
C LYS A 1014 8.51 -22.72 22.89
N TRP A 1015 8.75 -22.97 21.62
CA TRP A 1015 7.80 -23.75 20.81
C TRP A 1015 8.48 -24.53 19.69
N PHE A 1016 7.80 -25.59 19.25
CA PHE A 1016 8.12 -26.29 18.01
C PHE A 1016 6.98 -26.06 17.01
N GLY A 1017 7.32 -25.49 15.86
CA GLY A 1017 6.35 -25.05 14.85
C GLY A 1017 6.94 -24.02 13.91
N ARG A 1018 6.09 -23.27 13.20
CA ARG A 1018 6.55 -22.11 12.42
C ARG A 1018 7.00 -20.96 13.31
N GLY A 1019 8.06 -20.27 12.90
CA GLY A 1019 8.59 -19.10 13.60
C GLY A 1019 9.87 -18.56 12.96
N PRO A 1020 10.57 -17.62 13.64
CA PRO A 1020 10.25 -17.09 14.97
C PRO A 1020 9.19 -15.97 14.99
N GLY A 1021 8.93 -15.35 13.82
CA GLY A 1021 8.03 -14.22 13.66
C GLY A 1021 6.54 -14.59 13.73
N GLU A 1022 5.69 -13.58 13.56
CA GLU A 1022 4.25 -13.79 13.52
C GLU A 1022 3.79 -14.48 12.22
N SER A 1023 2.69 -15.23 12.31
CA SER A 1023 2.06 -15.88 11.17
C SER A 1023 0.56 -16.05 11.33
N TYR A 1024 -0.14 -15.94 10.21
CA TYR A 1024 -1.58 -16.13 10.06
C TYR A 1024 -1.87 -17.13 8.94
N ARG A 1025 -3.12 -17.57 8.83
CA ARG A 1025 -3.54 -18.65 7.93
C ARG A 1025 -3.13 -18.42 6.46
N ASP A 1026 -3.13 -17.17 6.02
CA ASP A 1026 -2.81 -16.68 4.68
C ASP A 1026 -1.54 -15.79 4.64
N LYS A 1027 -0.78 -15.73 5.74
CA LYS A 1027 0.50 -15.01 5.88
C LYS A 1027 1.45 -15.79 6.79
N LYS A 1028 2.06 -16.87 6.29
CA LYS A 1028 2.93 -17.75 7.11
C LYS A 1028 4.14 -18.36 6.40
N LEU A 1029 4.31 -18.11 5.10
CA LEU A 1029 5.29 -18.85 4.30
C LEU A 1029 6.73 -18.52 4.69
N SER A 1030 6.99 -17.30 5.17
CA SER A 1030 8.31 -16.89 5.66
C SER A 1030 8.70 -17.47 7.03
N GLN A 1031 7.75 -18.07 7.75
CA GLN A 1031 8.00 -18.64 9.07
C GLN A 1031 8.39 -20.10 8.92
N ALA A 1032 9.70 -20.38 9.04
CA ALA A 1032 10.27 -21.72 8.90
C ALA A 1032 9.89 -22.63 10.07
N TRP A 1033 9.84 -23.93 9.82
CA TRP A 1033 9.67 -24.93 10.88
C TRP A 1033 10.94 -24.98 11.73
N GLY A 1034 10.78 -24.94 13.05
CA GLY A 1034 11.93 -24.82 13.94
C GLY A 1034 11.61 -25.02 15.41
N ASN A 1035 12.68 -25.08 16.20
CA ASN A 1035 12.65 -24.94 17.64
C ASN A 1035 12.96 -23.48 17.97
N HIS A 1036 11.99 -22.78 18.52
CA HIS A 1036 12.07 -21.34 18.74
C HIS A 1036 11.95 -21.01 20.22
N GLU A 1037 12.60 -19.94 20.65
CA GLU A 1037 12.48 -19.37 21.99
C GLU A 1037 12.51 -17.84 21.89
N GLU A 1038 11.57 -17.17 22.54
CA GLU A 1038 11.53 -15.70 22.58
C GLU A 1038 10.85 -15.18 23.85
N LYS A 1039 11.22 -13.98 24.28
CA LYS A 1039 10.58 -13.26 25.38
C LYS A 1039 9.17 -12.83 25.00
N ILE A 1040 8.24 -12.86 25.96
CA ILE A 1040 6.84 -12.46 25.73
C ILE A 1040 6.74 -11.04 25.16
N ASP A 1041 7.56 -10.11 25.66
CA ASP A 1041 7.58 -8.71 25.21
C ASP A 1041 8.09 -8.54 23.76
N LYS A 1042 8.74 -9.56 23.19
CA LYS A 1042 9.22 -9.58 21.79
C LYS A 1042 8.30 -10.38 20.86
N LEU A 1043 7.29 -11.06 21.41
CA LEU A 1043 6.30 -11.77 20.60
C LEU A 1043 5.28 -10.82 19.96
N PHE A 1044 4.99 -9.67 20.58
CA PHE A 1044 4.09 -8.67 20.02
C PHE A 1044 4.77 -7.86 18.91
N VAL A 1045 4.05 -7.61 17.82
CA VAL A 1045 4.48 -6.68 16.76
C VAL A 1045 3.82 -5.34 17.05
N ASP A 1046 4.67 -4.33 17.24
CA ASP A 1046 4.28 -3.01 17.73
C ASP A 1046 3.85 -2.11 16.56
N TYR A 1047 2.67 -2.39 16.01
CA TYR A 1047 2.11 -1.62 14.91
C TYR A 1047 1.85 -0.17 15.32
N GLU A 1048 2.18 0.79 14.43
CA GLU A 1048 2.03 2.23 14.66
C GLU A 1048 0.55 2.62 14.88
N PHE A 1049 -0.38 1.86 14.31
CA PHE A 1049 -1.77 1.81 14.72
C PHE A 1049 -2.06 0.47 15.43
N PRO A 1050 -2.34 0.46 16.75
CA PRO A 1050 -2.58 -0.77 17.50
C PRO A 1050 -3.69 -1.65 16.91
N GLN A 1051 -3.41 -2.95 16.80
CA GLN A 1051 -4.31 -3.96 16.24
C GLN A 1051 -3.90 -5.36 16.68
N ASP A 1052 -4.64 -6.39 16.25
CA ASP A 1052 -4.23 -7.78 16.47
C ASP A 1052 -2.89 -8.07 15.79
N GLY A 1053 -1.98 -8.72 16.52
CA GLY A 1053 -0.63 -9.04 16.07
C GLY A 1053 0.02 -10.12 16.94
N GLY A 1054 1.10 -10.73 16.44
CA GLY A 1054 1.85 -11.71 17.22
C GLY A 1054 1.22 -13.11 17.33
N SER A 1055 0.36 -13.52 16.40
CA SER A 1055 -0.06 -14.91 16.29
C SER A 1055 1.07 -15.80 15.75
N ARG A 1056 1.15 -17.07 16.18
CA ARG A 1056 2.01 -18.10 15.59
C ARG A 1056 1.15 -19.26 15.15
N SER A 1057 1.27 -19.68 13.90
CA SER A 1057 0.49 -20.76 13.29
C SER A 1057 1.30 -22.06 13.13
N ASP A 1058 0.61 -23.17 12.87
CA ASP A 1058 1.21 -24.50 12.69
C ASP A 1058 2.15 -24.92 13.84
N VAL A 1059 1.70 -24.72 15.10
CA VAL A 1059 2.46 -25.03 16.32
C VAL A 1059 2.06 -26.39 16.88
N ARG A 1060 3.05 -27.22 17.22
CA ARG A 1060 2.83 -28.55 17.83
C ARG A 1060 2.74 -28.48 19.34
N TRP A 1061 3.60 -27.68 19.94
CA TRP A 1061 3.55 -27.35 21.35
C TRP A 1061 4.18 -25.98 21.62
N VAL A 1062 3.70 -25.31 22.67
CA VAL A 1062 4.28 -24.09 23.23
C VAL A 1062 4.44 -24.27 24.74
N GLU A 1063 5.58 -23.84 25.26
CA GLU A 1063 5.95 -23.87 26.68
C GLU A 1063 6.26 -22.46 27.18
N PHE A 1064 5.50 -22.02 28.18
CA PHE A 1064 5.71 -20.75 28.86
C PHE A 1064 6.63 -20.94 30.07
N CYS A 1065 7.69 -20.12 30.15
CA CYS A 1065 8.77 -20.25 31.12
C CYS A 1065 8.86 -19.05 32.04
N ARG A 1066 9.28 -19.28 33.29
CA ARG A 1066 9.64 -18.21 34.24
C ARG A 1066 11.05 -17.67 33.96
N LYS A 1067 11.35 -16.48 34.49
CA LYS A 1067 12.68 -15.85 34.40
C LYS A 1067 13.81 -16.69 35.01
N GLU A 1068 13.54 -17.36 36.13
CA GLU A 1068 14.52 -18.21 36.85
C GLU A 1068 14.73 -19.58 36.18
N GLY A 1069 14.07 -19.81 35.04
CA GLY A 1069 13.90 -21.14 34.47
C GLY A 1069 12.72 -21.89 35.09
N GLY A 1070 12.24 -22.91 34.39
CA GLY A 1070 11.12 -23.74 34.84
C GLY A 1070 9.82 -23.46 34.08
N LYS A 1071 9.13 -24.56 33.77
CA LYS A 1071 7.87 -24.61 33.02
C LYS A 1071 6.70 -24.13 33.88
N VAL A 1072 6.04 -23.06 33.43
CA VAL A 1072 4.77 -22.58 33.99
C VAL A 1072 3.62 -23.43 33.46
N LEU A 1073 3.54 -23.52 32.14
CA LEU A 1073 2.51 -24.25 31.41
C LEU A 1073 3.07 -24.65 30.04
N ARG A 1074 2.84 -25.90 29.63
CA ARG A 1074 3.02 -26.29 28.22
C ARG A 1074 1.67 -26.71 27.64
N ALA A 1075 1.35 -26.16 26.47
CA ALA A 1075 0.21 -26.56 25.66
C ALA A 1075 0.69 -27.40 24.48
N ARG A 1076 0.06 -28.56 24.27
CA ARG A 1076 0.35 -29.46 23.14
C ARG A 1076 -0.89 -29.62 22.27
N PHE A 1077 -0.73 -29.30 21.00
CA PHE A 1077 -1.74 -29.42 19.95
C PHE A 1077 -1.65 -30.76 19.22
N GLY A 1078 -0.47 -31.40 19.24
CA GLY A 1078 -0.24 -32.69 18.57
C GLY A 1078 -0.23 -32.52 17.06
N ASP A 1079 -0.90 -33.42 16.35
CA ASP A 1079 -0.99 -33.50 14.89
C ASP A 1079 -2.03 -32.56 14.26
N PHE A 1080 -2.60 -31.63 15.04
CA PHE A 1080 -3.55 -30.65 14.52
C PHE A 1080 -2.84 -29.59 13.66
N GLU A 1081 -3.22 -29.49 12.39
CA GLU A 1081 -2.70 -28.49 11.45
C GLU A 1081 -3.41 -27.14 11.61
N GLY A 1082 -2.67 -26.03 11.57
CA GLY A 1082 -3.21 -24.68 11.74
C GLY A 1082 -3.38 -24.21 13.18
N ALA A 1083 -3.18 -25.08 14.19
CA ALA A 1083 -3.17 -24.68 15.59
C ALA A 1083 -2.01 -23.72 15.88
N GLY A 1084 -2.20 -22.88 16.89
CA GLY A 1084 -1.32 -21.76 17.14
C GLY A 1084 -1.49 -21.16 18.52
N PHE A 1085 -0.67 -20.14 18.80
CA PHE A 1085 -0.80 -19.37 20.01
C PHE A 1085 -0.47 -17.90 19.78
N GLN A 1086 -0.98 -17.08 20.69
CA GLN A 1086 -0.64 -15.66 20.86
C GLN A 1086 -0.41 -15.43 22.35
N ALA A 1087 0.62 -14.67 22.71
CA ALA A 1087 0.96 -14.38 24.11
C ALA A 1087 1.42 -12.92 24.24
N LEU A 1088 0.62 -12.10 24.94
CA LEU A 1088 0.76 -10.65 24.95
C LEU A 1088 0.69 -10.08 26.38
N ARG A 1089 1.18 -8.85 26.54
CA ARG A 1089 1.00 -8.03 27.75
C ARG A 1089 -0.22 -7.11 27.70
N TYR A 1090 -1.07 -7.31 26.71
CA TYR A 1090 -2.24 -6.47 26.44
C TYR A 1090 -3.47 -7.36 26.25
N SER A 1091 -4.64 -6.87 26.64
CA SER A 1091 -5.89 -7.54 26.32
C SER A 1091 -6.30 -7.25 24.87
N THR A 1092 -7.22 -8.06 24.34
CA THR A 1092 -7.81 -7.82 23.01
C THR A 1092 -8.56 -6.49 22.98
N GLU A 1093 -9.18 -6.14 24.11
CA GLU A 1093 -9.92 -4.90 24.31
C GLU A 1093 -8.98 -3.67 24.32
N ASP A 1094 -7.80 -3.78 24.94
CA ASP A 1094 -6.80 -2.69 24.92
C ASP A 1094 -6.33 -2.37 23.50
N LEU A 1095 -6.11 -3.40 22.69
CA LEU A 1095 -5.71 -3.25 21.29
C LEU A 1095 -6.82 -2.66 20.40
N ASP A 1096 -8.09 -2.91 20.73
CA ASP A 1096 -9.23 -2.36 19.98
C ASP A 1096 -9.52 -0.89 20.32
N GLU A 1097 -9.19 -0.45 21.53
CA GLU A 1097 -9.50 0.89 22.05
C GLU A 1097 -8.39 1.93 21.82
N CYS A 1098 -7.12 1.50 21.81
CA CYS A 1098 -5.99 2.39 21.59
C CYS A 1098 -5.79 2.69 20.10
N THR A 1099 -5.54 3.96 19.78
CA THR A 1099 -5.22 4.37 18.40
C THR A 1099 -3.73 4.66 18.22
N HIS A 1100 -2.99 4.80 19.33
CA HIS A 1100 -1.54 5.01 19.32
C HIS A 1100 -0.78 4.07 20.27
N PRO A 1101 0.51 3.76 19.98
CA PRO A 1101 1.31 2.87 20.83
C PRO A 1101 1.52 3.42 22.24
N TYR A 1102 1.67 4.73 22.42
CA TYR A 1102 1.86 5.34 23.74
C TYR A 1102 0.65 5.13 24.67
N GLU A 1103 -0.56 5.03 24.12
CA GLU A 1103 -1.77 4.71 24.88
C GLU A 1103 -1.76 3.25 25.31
N LEU A 1104 -1.37 2.38 24.40
CA LEU A 1104 -1.26 0.94 24.64
C LEU A 1104 -0.22 0.65 25.72
N TYR A 1105 0.96 1.27 25.66
CA TYR A 1105 2.04 1.07 26.64
C TYR A 1105 1.60 1.36 28.07
N LYS A 1106 0.73 2.37 28.28
CA LYS A 1106 0.16 2.72 29.59
C LYS A 1106 -0.75 1.64 30.16
N ARG A 1107 -1.26 0.74 29.31
CA ARG A 1107 -2.12 -0.40 29.66
C ARG A 1107 -1.35 -1.72 29.80
N LYS A 1108 -0.01 -1.70 29.71
CA LYS A 1108 0.82 -2.91 29.78
C LYS A 1108 0.61 -3.65 31.10
N ARG A 1109 0.22 -4.92 30.99
CA ARG A 1109 -0.07 -5.80 32.12
C ARG A 1109 1.19 -6.48 32.66
N LYS A 1110 1.14 -6.88 33.93
CA LYS A 1110 2.21 -7.70 34.57
C LYS A 1110 2.10 -9.18 34.24
N ASP A 1111 0.88 -9.67 34.08
CA ASP A 1111 0.61 -11.03 33.65
C ASP A 1111 0.69 -11.15 32.12
N THR A 1112 0.60 -12.37 31.59
CA THR A 1112 0.58 -12.65 30.15
C THR A 1112 -0.79 -13.14 29.74
N VAL A 1113 -1.43 -12.46 28.80
CA VAL A 1113 -2.68 -12.91 28.18
C VAL A 1113 -2.32 -13.89 27.07
N VAL A 1114 -2.76 -15.14 27.20
CA VAL A 1114 -2.47 -16.21 26.23
C VAL A 1114 -3.75 -16.62 25.52
N SER A 1115 -3.69 -16.71 24.19
CA SER A 1115 -4.66 -17.41 23.35
C SER A 1115 -4.02 -18.68 22.80
N LEU A 1116 -4.71 -19.81 22.94
CA LEU A 1116 -4.41 -21.09 22.30
C LEU A 1116 -5.48 -21.32 21.24
N ASP A 1117 -5.12 -21.08 19.98
CA ASP A 1117 -6.07 -20.98 18.88
C ASP A 1117 -5.96 -22.23 18.00
N TRP A 1118 -7.08 -22.89 17.68
CA TRP A 1118 -7.06 -24.03 16.74
C TRP A 1118 -7.13 -23.57 15.31
N VAL A 1119 -7.92 -22.54 15.06
CA VAL A 1119 -8.06 -21.99 13.72
C VAL A 1119 -8.27 -20.48 13.82
N HIS A 1120 -7.65 -19.77 12.89
CA HIS A 1120 -7.72 -18.33 12.75
C HIS A 1120 -8.31 -17.96 11.40
N HIS A 1121 -9.09 -16.89 11.34
CA HIS A 1121 -9.46 -16.24 10.08
C HIS A 1121 -8.20 -15.67 9.42
N GLY A 1122 -8.14 -15.66 8.09
CA GLY A 1122 -7.08 -14.96 7.35
C GLY A 1122 -7.05 -13.46 7.61
N LEU A 1123 -6.03 -12.78 7.08
CA LEU A 1123 -5.91 -11.32 7.13
C LEU A 1123 -6.54 -10.68 5.89
N GLY A 1124 -6.35 -11.27 4.71
CA GLY A 1124 -6.67 -10.63 3.44
C GLY A 1124 -5.93 -9.30 3.24
N THR A 1125 -6.48 -8.43 2.41
CA THR A 1125 -6.00 -7.07 2.13
C THR A 1125 -7.20 -6.12 2.02
N GLY A 1126 -8.13 -6.25 2.96
CA GLY A 1126 -9.45 -5.61 2.90
C GLY A 1126 -9.46 -4.12 3.23
N SER A 1127 -8.32 -3.52 3.57
CA SER A 1127 -8.16 -2.07 3.76
C SER A 1127 -8.32 -1.32 2.43
N CYS A 1128 -7.67 -1.82 1.38
CA CYS A 1128 -7.92 -1.47 -0.01
C CYS A 1128 -7.72 -2.72 -0.90
N GLY A 1129 -8.82 -3.29 -1.42
CA GLY A 1129 -8.79 -4.50 -2.23
C GLY A 1129 -9.56 -5.70 -1.65
N PRO A 1130 -9.21 -6.94 -2.02
CA PRO A 1130 -10.01 -8.10 -1.65
C PRO A 1130 -9.94 -8.41 -0.16
N SER A 1131 -11.10 -8.73 0.43
CA SER A 1131 -11.17 -9.37 1.74
C SER A 1131 -10.52 -10.77 1.73
N THR A 1132 -10.43 -11.41 2.89
CA THR A 1132 -9.91 -12.79 3.04
C THR A 1132 -10.48 -13.75 1.99
N LEU A 1133 -9.60 -14.49 1.30
CA LEU A 1133 -10.01 -15.51 0.33
C LEU A 1133 -10.82 -16.64 0.99
N ALA A 1134 -11.75 -17.22 0.22
CA ALA A 1134 -12.67 -18.23 0.71
C ALA A 1134 -12.01 -19.44 1.39
N GLN A 1135 -10.83 -19.88 0.94
CA GLN A 1135 -10.08 -20.99 1.56
C GLN A 1135 -9.45 -20.64 2.92
N TYR A 1136 -9.34 -19.35 3.25
CA TYR A 1136 -8.77 -18.83 4.49
C TYR A 1136 -9.83 -18.27 5.44
N GLU A 1137 -11.07 -18.15 4.98
CA GLU A 1137 -12.21 -17.81 5.83
C GLU A 1137 -12.45 -18.87 6.91
N LEU A 1138 -12.81 -18.39 8.10
CA LEU A 1138 -13.32 -19.21 9.20
C LEU A 1138 -14.84 -19.03 9.28
N LYS A 1139 -15.57 -19.83 8.50
CA LYS A 1139 -17.04 -19.75 8.42
C LYS A 1139 -17.72 -20.25 9.70
N ALA A 1140 -18.79 -19.58 10.09
CA ALA A 1140 -19.61 -19.88 11.26
C ALA A 1140 -20.82 -20.78 10.90
N ASP A 1141 -20.58 -21.83 10.12
CA ASP A 1141 -21.58 -22.81 9.67
C ASP A 1141 -21.18 -24.27 9.91
N GLN A 1142 -20.02 -24.50 10.51
CA GLN A 1142 -19.50 -25.82 10.86
C GLN A 1142 -19.48 -26.06 12.38
N ASP A 1143 -19.53 -27.34 12.77
CA ASP A 1143 -19.29 -27.77 14.15
C ASP A 1143 -17.77 -27.83 14.41
N PHE A 1144 -17.34 -27.43 15.60
CA PHE A 1144 -15.92 -27.41 15.97
C PHE A 1144 -15.63 -28.53 16.96
N LYS A 1145 -14.55 -29.28 16.72
CA LYS A 1145 -14.03 -30.28 17.66
C LYS A 1145 -12.53 -30.15 17.75
N PHE A 1146 -12.03 -30.09 18.98
CA PHE A 1146 -10.62 -29.97 19.19
C PHE A 1146 -10.15 -30.56 20.51
N HIS A 1147 -8.85 -30.79 20.60
CA HIS A 1147 -8.20 -31.33 21.78
C HIS A 1147 -6.87 -30.59 22.03
N VAL A 1148 -6.56 -30.34 23.30
CA VAL A 1148 -5.24 -29.86 23.77
C VAL A 1148 -4.86 -30.60 25.05
N LEU A 1149 -3.57 -30.84 25.23
CA LEU A 1149 -3.02 -31.30 26.49
C LEU A 1149 -2.26 -30.14 27.14
N LEU A 1150 -2.61 -29.83 28.38
CA LEU A 1150 -1.90 -28.85 29.20
C LEU A 1150 -1.10 -29.59 30.29
N ASP A 1151 0.20 -29.32 30.41
CA ASP A 1151 1.10 -30.01 31.36
C ASP A 1151 2.15 -29.13 32.03
#